data_AF-A0A1C5JGT3-F1
#
_entry.id   AF-A0A1C5JGT3-F1
#
_cell.length_a   1.000
_cell.length_b   1.000
_cell.length_c   1.000
_cell.angle_alpha   90.00
_cell.angle_beta   90.00
_cell.angle_gamma   90.00
#
_symmetry.space_group_name_H-M   'P 1'
#
loop_
_entity.id
_entity.type
_entity.pdbx_description
1 polymer ?
#
loop_
_entity_poly.entity_id
_entity_poly.type
_entity_poly.pdbx_seq_one_letter_code
_entity_poly.pdbx_strand_id
1 'polypeptide(L)'
;MNARPASLVAAEELVSPSSYRQLGRQRTDRRFRREVEALVADACRSEPDGRLLSDTFLSLTAALEAEGALSFAGLLSEERFAGARQGYDAAVRAKGSRGSLHNYLNVVDTEDLLDHPDFRETFAHPLLTVLVAYALGGPVRIIDLRAKDTHPVDVVARDNTLHVDNSPFMDEFKVVVTWRTGTGQGPSGQGLTYLPRTNRLLRQCVVDDDGSVRSDEDSCIFPSQDRVDEALAAQARFFADRQPRVVHLRDLPAPCHTIFAASRLVHHRYRTSAGGPRSALMASFHRTDEGTGVLGVADRTGSGLDRFLLGVEGGASFLDLVRAESPRIVAALGRAARRSGFVVDPEHHLLRGDDLRAWYARQSAGVSLNRLRAAGLADSRDQGTSELRRLVLRMQYDLQGALNMPLYADLREEVRKRARIVIREMAPEHIHEILARPEYAPVLRDPPAPGRRTIGQLTQELSAELRTLEGLTSDAPARASVGPVWGATGAPAAMSALRRFVVDLRVAGEAVTDQESLVTAFVFGTLSAALATDLFGLGEPGDHVAARMLGAYLGLVGPSLGERDAPHPERHRLDTYRESVNETMQTTKLASEVWFHSAPAETIARNDRFVRSLVGRVLPAVTGRPDADEVVPFRAEPADLPARYWRRVAPVKPIAVRFGAADLDGVYDYLAVDADRGVEAVMRRLRGEIAPLSPAGLLLSGIERVAATRGGSPAEACRYLMSRLAADWGPLVRQSRTASVGGVPTAHQVFAQLHDVLGGDRPAARAPGRPGRAVAADEVLLSRTDARALARAYMPARLCFTDAEIRMAQRLARDPRVRHALLATHLHLVDGSSGRAGELFAEWGDARVLLPFTEAFVWRGPTGVDLAPNPKLLTVMCNNLLPAVAAEVAGRGGRGAGDLDADALRAGVDAAVRRGVFSVTVGLFRRTAHPDLVSLTGFSRRVCPAAGSFSAFCRRWLPRFFADWDAGAAGELSCGAATAA
;
A
#
# COMPACT_ATOMS: atom_id res chain seq x y z
N MET A 1 -6.31 21.42 -6.08
CA MET A 1 -5.59 21.43 -7.37
C MET A 1 -5.17 20.01 -7.69
N ASN A 2 -5.68 19.42 -8.78
CA ASN A 2 -5.34 18.07 -9.24
C ASN A 2 -4.59 18.17 -10.57
N ALA A 3 -3.26 18.15 -10.51
CA ALA A 3 -2.34 17.80 -11.60
C ALA A 3 -1.01 17.43 -10.93
N ARG A 4 -0.24 16.38 -11.26
CA ARG A 4 -0.31 15.19 -12.11
C ARG A 4 0.93 14.38 -11.66
N PRO A 5 0.91 13.03 -11.55
CA PRO A 5 2.17 12.30 -11.47
C PRO A 5 2.96 12.49 -12.78
N ALA A 6 4.23 12.90 -12.69
CA ALA A 6 5.05 13.19 -13.86
C ALA A 6 5.49 11.90 -14.59
N SER A 7 5.33 11.86 -15.91
CA SER A 7 5.68 10.70 -16.73
C SER A 7 7.16 10.57 -17.02
N LEU A 8 7.60 9.34 -17.28
CA LEU A 8 8.91 9.06 -17.87
C LEU A 8 8.81 9.23 -19.40
N VAL A 9 9.61 10.14 -19.95
CA VAL A 9 9.53 10.57 -21.36
C VAL A 9 10.92 10.60 -22.00
N ALA A 10 10.98 10.59 -23.33
CA ALA A 10 12.23 10.82 -24.04
C ALA A 10 12.65 12.30 -23.95
N ALA A 11 13.90 12.62 -24.30
CA ALA A 11 14.44 13.98 -24.17
C ALA A 11 13.69 14.99 -25.05
N GLU A 12 13.26 14.55 -26.23
CA GLU A 12 12.47 15.31 -27.20
C GLU A 12 11.04 15.62 -26.75
N GLU A 13 10.53 14.91 -25.72
CA GLU A 13 9.19 15.07 -25.15
C GLU A 13 9.18 15.92 -23.87
N LEU A 14 10.35 16.38 -23.40
CA LEU A 14 10.44 17.22 -22.21
C LEU A 14 9.84 18.61 -22.46
N VAL A 15 9.09 19.11 -21.48
CA VAL A 15 8.48 20.46 -21.56
C VAL A 15 9.55 21.55 -21.44
N SER A 16 10.63 21.31 -20.69
CA SER A 16 11.76 22.23 -20.57
C SER A 16 13.11 21.50 -20.66
N PRO A 17 13.53 21.05 -21.86
CA PRO A 17 14.78 20.29 -22.02
C PRO A 17 16.03 21.08 -21.57
N SER A 18 16.00 22.41 -21.69
CA SER A 18 17.10 23.29 -21.27
C SER A 18 17.35 23.32 -19.76
N SER A 19 16.37 22.90 -18.95
CA SER A 19 16.51 22.78 -17.49
C SER A 19 17.30 21.54 -17.05
N TYR A 20 17.56 20.60 -17.96
CA TYR A 20 18.30 19.37 -17.70
C TYR A 20 19.77 19.56 -18.10
N ARG A 21 20.64 19.80 -17.11
CA ARG A 21 22.06 20.16 -17.34
C ARG A 21 22.79 19.12 -18.20
N GLN A 22 22.46 17.85 -18.00
CA GLN A 22 23.04 16.73 -18.74
C GLN A 22 22.78 16.79 -20.26
N LEU A 23 21.70 17.44 -20.70
CA LEU A 23 21.39 17.56 -22.13
C LEU A 23 22.22 18.66 -22.82
N GLY A 24 22.68 19.67 -22.08
CA GLY A 24 23.41 20.82 -22.62
C GLY A 24 24.90 20.58 -22.91
N ARG A 25 25.44 19.43 -22.52
CA ARG A 25 26.91 19.19 -22.41
C ARG A 25 27.46 18.06 -23.31
N GLN A 26 26.70 17.61 -24.30
CA GLN A 26 27.09 16.45 -25.14
C GLN A 26 28.49 16.55 -25.76
N ARG A 27 28.95 17.76 -26.11
CA ARG A 27 30.29 17.97 -26.71
C ARG A 27 31.42 17.75 -25.69
N THR A 28 31.30 18.32 -24.49
CA THR A 28 32.29 18.16 -23.42
C THR A 28 32.36 16.72 -22.95
N ASP A 29 31.19 16.06 -22.85
CA ASP A 29 31.10 14.66 -22.40
C ASP A 29 31.80 13.71 -23.38
N ARG A 30 31.57 13.90 -24.68
CA ARG A 30 32.25 13.13 -25.74
C ARG A 30 33.76 13.33 -25.72
N ARG A 31 34.24 14.55 -25.46
CA ARG A 31 35.68 14.82 -25.36
C ARG A 31 36.28 14.06 -24.18
N PHE A 32 35.70 14.18 -22.98
CA PHE A 32 36.19 13.52 -21.78
C PHE A 32 36.20 11.98 -21.94
N ARG A 33 35.14 11.40 -22.51
CA ARG A 33 35.06 9.95 -22.79
C ARG A 33 36.22 9.48 -23.68
N ARG A 34 36.58 10.23 -24.73
CA ARG A 34 37.75 9.92 -25.58
C ARG A 34 39.07 10.00 -24.83
N GLU A 35 39.22 10.97 -23.93
CA GLU A 35 40.42 11.11 -23.10
C GLU A 35 40.57 9.92 -22.14
N VAL A 36 39.47 9.46 -21.54
CA VAL A 36 39.45 8.24 -20.70
C VAL A 36 39.73 6.98 -21.53
N GLU A 37 39.11 6.82 -22.70
CA GLU A 37 39.38 5.71 -23.62
C GLU A 37 40.85 5.64 -24.01
N ALA A 38 41.44 6.77 -24.39
CA ALA A 38 42.85 6.85 -24.76
C ALA A 38 43.78 6.48 -23.60
N LEU A 39 43.45 6.94 -22.38
CA LEU A 39 44.19 6.62 -21.16
C LEU A 39 44.15 5.12 -20.85
N VAL A 40 42.95 4.51 -20.85
CA VAL A 40 42.79 3.08 -20.56
C VAL A 40 43.43 2.23 -21.65
N ALA A 41 43.29 2.62 -22.92
CA ALA A 41 43.94 1.93 -24.04
C ALA A 41 45.47 1.99 -23.92
N ASP A 42 46.04 3.14 -23.53
CA ASP A 42 47.48 3.27 -23.27
C ASP A 42 47.96 2.34 -22.16
N ALA A 43 47.26 2.32 -21.03
CA ALA A 43 47.56 1.42 -19.93
C ALA A 43 47.49 -0.06 -20.34
N CYS A 44 46.52 -0.43 -21.18
CA CYS A 44 46.38 -1.80 -21.65
C CYS A 44 47.48 -2.19 -22.66
N ARG A 45 48.02 -1.26 -23.45
CA ARG A 45 49.05 -1.57 -24.47
C ARG A 45 50.31 -2.22 -23.88
N SER A 46 50.62 -1.95 -22.62
CA SER A 46 51.76 -2.53 -21.93
C SER A 46 51.56 -3.98 -21.50
N GLU A 47 50.34 -4.53 -21.64
CA GLU A 47 50.01 -5.91 -21.27
C GLU A 47 50.00 -6.85 -22.48
N PRO A 48 50.35 -8.14 -22.29
CA PRO A 48 50.31 -9.15 -23.35
C PRO A 48 48.95 -9.27 -24.08
N ASP A 49 47.85 -9.06 -23.36
CA ASP A 49 46.48 -9.13 -23.89
C ASP A 49 45.83 -7.75 -24.02
N GLY A 50 46.64 -6.70 -24.24
CA GLY A 50 46.19 -5.31 -24.19
C GLY A 50 44.95 -4.98 -25.01
N ARG A 51 44.81 -5.56 -26.21
CA ARG A 51 43.63 -5.36 -27.05
C ARG A 51 42.36 -5.93 -26.40
N LEU A 52 42.40 -7.15 -25.87
CA LEU A 52 41.28 -7.77 -25.18
C LEU A 52 40.85 -6.95 -23.96
N LEU A 53 41.81 -6.43 -23.19
CA LEU A 53 41.53 -5.60 -22.02
C LEU A 53 40.87 -4.27 -22.40
N SER A 54 41.35 -3.62 -23.47
CA SER A 54 40.75 -2.39 -23.98
C SER A 54 39.33 -2.64 -24.53
N ASP A 55 39.12 -3.73 -25.28
CA ASP A 55 37.80 -4.11 -25.80
C ASP A 55 36.83 -4.48 -24.66
N THR A 56 37.34 -5.05 -23.57
CA THR A 56 36.59 -5.34 -22.35
C THR A 56 36.11 -4.04 -21.70
N PHE A 57 36.98 -3.03 -21.57
CA PHE A 57 36.58 -1.73 -21.03
C PHE A 57 35.44 -1.10 -21.86
N LEU A 58 35.57 -1.09 -23.19
CA LEU A 58 34.53 -0.59 -24.09
C LEU A 58 33.22 -1.38 -23.99
N SER A 59 33.30 -2.70 -23.80
CA SER A 59 32.11 -3.53 -23.59
C SER A 59 31.41 -3.22 -22.26
N LEU A 60 32.18 -2.98 -21.19
CA LEU A 60 31.62 -2.62 -19.88
C LEU A 60 30.94 -1.25 -19.91
N THR A 61 31.54 -0.25 -20.56
CA THR A 61 30.92 1.08 -20.70
C THR A 61 29.67 1.02 -21.57
N ALA A 62 29.70 0.28 -22.68
CA ALA A 62 28.53 0.07 -23.53
C ALA A 62 27.39 -0.65 -22.80
N ALA A 63 27.70 -1.66 -21.98
CA ALA A 63 26.72 -2.37 -21.16
C ALA A 63 26.07 -1.44 -20.12
N LEU A 64 26.87 -0.63 -19.42
CA LEU A 64 26.38 0.34 -18.44
C LEU A 64 25.48 1.40 -19.09
N GLU A 65 25.86 1.94 -20.25
CA GLU A 65 25.04 2.89 -21.00
C GLU A 65 23.73 2.25 -21.49
N ALA A 66 23.82 1.03 -22.02
CA ALA A 66 22.68 0.34 -22.61
C ALA A 66 21.62 -0.03 -21.58
N GLU A 67 22.04 -0.65 -20.47
CA GLU A 67 21.15 -1.22 -19.45
C GLU A 67 20.88 -0.26 -18.28
N GLY A 68 21.73 0.74 -18.09
CA GLY A 68 21.64 1.71 -16.99
C GLY A 68 22.20 1.21 -15.66
N ALA A 69 22.62 -0.06 -15.60
CA ALA A 69 23.31 -0.67 -14.47
C ALA A 69 24.36 -1.67 -14.93
N LEU A 70 25.43 -1.83 -14.15
CA LEU A 70 26.50 -2.81 -14.36
C LEU A 70 26.93 -3.37 -13.01
N SER A 71 26.97 -4.70 -12.90
CA SER A 71 27.22 -5.40 -11.64
C SER A 71 28.45 -6.31 -11.71
N PHE A 72 29.22 -6.34 -10.63
CA PHE A 72 30.38 -7.21 -10.44
C PHE A 72 30.22 -8.04 -9.17
N ALA A 73 30.57 -9.32 -9.21
CA ALA A 73 30.61 -10.20 -8.04
C ALA A 73 32.06 -10.49 -7.63
N GLY A 74 32.45 -10.08 -6.42
CA GLY A 74 33.81 -10.31 -5.90
C GLY A 74 34.87 -9.42 -6.53
N LEU A 75 34.58 -8.12 -6.69
CA LEU A 75 35.55 -7.12 -7.17
C LEU A 75 36.78 -7.03 -6.25
N LEU A 76 36.58 -7.12 -4.93
CA LEU A 76 37.65 -7.36 -3.96
C LEU A 76 37.76 -8.87 -3.71
N SER A 77 38.97 -9.34 -3.37
CA SER A 77 39.15 -10.72 -2.90
C SER A 77 38.42 -10.93 -1.57
N GLU A 78 38.11 -12.19 -1.25
CA GLU A 78 37.39 -12.55 -0.03
C GLU A 78 38.10 -12.05 1.24
N GLU A 79 39.43 -12.20 1.32
CA GLU A 79 40.25 -11.72 2.42
C GLU A 79 40.16 -10.20 2.62
N ARG A 80 40.34 -9.44 1.53
CA ARG A 80 40.29 -7.98 1.55
C ARG A 80 38.90 -7.47 1.92
N PHE A 81 37.87 -8.09 1.36
CA PHE A 81 36.49 -7.76 1.71
C PHE A 81 36.14 -8.13 3.16
N ALA A 82 36.71 -9.20 3.70
CA ALA A 82 36.48 -9.60 5.09
C ALA A 82 36.97 -8.53 6.08
N GLY A 83 38.13 -7.91 5.84
CA GLY A 83 38.62 -6.78 6.64
C GLY A 83 37.66 -5.58 6.60
N ALA A 84 37.29 -5.14 5.39
CA ALA A 84 36.32 -4.05 5.20
C ALA A 84 34.97 -4.33 5.89
N ARG A 85 34.47 -5.57 5.78
CA ARG A 85 33.21 -6.01 6.41
C ARG A 85 33.28 -5.98 7.93
N GLN A 86 34.39 -6.42 8.54
CA GLN A 86 34.52 -6.41 10.00
C GLN A 86 34.48 -4.99 10.55
N GLY A 87 35.19 -4.04 9.90
CA GLY A 87 35.13 -2.62 10.26
C GLY A 87 33.71 -2.05 10.12
N TYR A 88 33.03 -2.38 9.01
CA TYR A 88 31.63 -2.01 8.79
C TYR A 88 30.70 -2.55 9.89
N ASP A 89 30.78 -3.85 10.20
CA ASP A 89 29.91 -4.53 11.16
C ASP A 89 30.09 -3.94 12.57
N ALA A 90 31.32 -3.55 12.94
CA ALA A 90 31.62 -2.89 14.20
C ALA A 90 31.02 -1.47 14.26
N ALA A 91 31.21 -0.67 13.20
CA ALA A 91 30.72 0.70 13.13
C ALA A 91 29.18 0.78 13.16
N VAL A 92 28.50 -0.05 12.36
CA VAL A 92 27.03 -0.09 12.29
C VAL A 92 26.42 -0.55 13.63
N ARG A 93 27.08 -1.47 14.34
CA ARG A 93 26.66 -1.88 15.68
C ARG A 93 26.82 -0.76 16.70
N ALA A 94 27.91 -0.01 16.65
CA ALA A 94 28.23 1.03 17.61
C ALA A 94 27.39 2.32 17.39
N LYS A 95 27.30 2.79 16.14
CA LYS A 95 26.81 4.13 15.79
C LYS A 95 25.57 4.13 14.90
N GLY A 96 25.05 2.96 14.53
CA GLY A 96 23.89 2.89 13.64
C GLY A 96 22.61 3.43 14.29
N SER A 97 21.70 3.99 13.48
CA SER A 97 20.44 4.61 13.91
C SER A 97 19.42 3.63 14.54
N ARG A 98 19.64 2.31 14.40
CA ARG A 98 18.76 1.23 14.86
C ARG A 98 17.31 1.38 14.37
N GLY A 99 17.14 1.93 13.17
CA GLY A 99 15.83 2.08 12.55
C GLY A 99 15.14 0.74 12.27
N SER A 100 13.81 0.75 12.35
CA SER A 100 12.95 -0.43 12.19
C SER A 100 13.06 -1.09 10.81
N LEU A 101 13.18 -0.27 9.77
CA LEU A 101 13.37 -0.71 8.39
C LEU A 101 14.85 -0.90 8.05
N HIS A 102 15.70 -0.06 8.62
CA HIS A 102 17.12 0.03 8.32
C HIS A 102 17.89 0.47 9.55
N ASN A 103 18.99 -0.21 9.83
CA ASN A 103 20.03 0.37 10.66
C ASN A 103 20.96 1.17 9.76
N TYR A 104 20.92 2.50 9.87
CA TYR A 104 21.67 3.41 9.02
C TYR A 104 22.90 3.96 9.74
N LEU A 105 24.00 4.13 9.00
CA LEU A 105 25.19 4.84 9.44
C LEU A 105 25.65 5.82 8.35
N ASN A 106 25.82 7.09 8.71
CA ASN A 106 26.54 8.04 7.88
C ASN A 106 28.03 7.75 8.04
N VAL A 107 28.66 7.26 6.97
CA VAL A 107 30.04 6.74 7.03
C VAL A 107 31.05 7.86 7.31
N VAL A 108 30.71 9.09 6.94
CA VAL A 108 31.52 10.30 7.18
C VAL A 108 31.82 10.52 8.66
N ASP A 109 30.97 10.02 9.55
CA ASP A 109 31.08 10.23 11.00
C ASP A 109 31.90 9.12 11.70
N THR A 110 32.56 8.26 10.92
CA THR A 110 33.39 7.15 11.41
C THR A 110 34.76 7.17 10.75
N GLU A 111 35.67 7.95 11.34
CA GLU A 111 37.04 8.16 10.84
C GLU A 111 37.80 6.85 10.64
N ASP A 112 37.85 5.98 11.65
CA ASP A 112 38.56 4.69 11.60
C ASP A 112 38.10 3.82 10.42
N LEU A 113 36.80 3.87 10.09
CA LEU A 113 36.23 3.11 8.99
C LEU A 113 36.66 3.69 7.64
N LEU A 114 36.67 5.03 7.52
CA LEU A 114 37.16 5.72 6.32
C LEU A 114 38.67 5.60 6.14
N ASP A 115 39.44 5.47 7.22
CA ASP A 115 40.89 5.30 7.18
C ASP A 115 41.31 3.86 6.82
N HIS A 116 40.39 2.90 6.87
CA HIS A 116 40.63 1.53 6.42
C HIS A 116 40.73 1.44 4.88
N PRO A 117 41.88 1.01 4.31
CA PRO A 117 42.11 1.02 2.86
C PRO A 117 41.17 0.09 2.08
N ASP A 118 40.97 -1.15 2.53
CA ASP A 118 40.05 -2.07 1.84
C ASP A 118 38.58 -1.61 1.91
N PHE A 119 38.20 -0.87 2.96
CA PHE A 119 36.88 -0.29 3.06
C PHE A 119 36.68 0.81 2.01
N ARG A 120 37.64 1.72 1.84
CA ARG A 120 37.60 2.74 0.77
C ARG A 120 37.49 2.09 -0.61
N GLU A 121 38.31 1.09 -0.87
CA GLU A 121 38.30 0.40 -2.16
C GLU A 121 36.98 -0.30 -2.46
N THR A 122 36.23 -0.72 -1.44
CA THR A 122 34.92 -1.37 -1.63
C THR A 122 33.95 -0.50 -2.43
N PHE A 123 33.96 0.83 -2.25
CA PHE A 123 33.06 1.74 -2.98
C PHE A 123 33.77 2.64 -4.00
N ALA A 124 35.09 2.82 -3.88
CA ALA A 124 35.89 3.71 -4.73
C ALA A 124 36.96 2.97 -5.57
N HIS A 125 36.81 1.66 -5.78
CA HIS A 125 37.74 0.89 -6.62
C HIS A 125 37.99 1.62 -7.96
N PRO A 126 39.25 1.77 -8.43
CA PRO A 126 39.57 2.60 -9.59
C PRO A 126 38.77 2.27 -10.86
N LEU A 127 38.51 0.98 -11.13
CA LEU A 127 37.63 0.56 -12.23
C LEU A 127 36.19 1.11 -12.10
N LEU A 128 35.60 1.10 -10.91
CA LEU A 128 34.25 1.65 -10.69
C LEU A 128 34.26 3.16 -10.91
N THR A 129 35.26 3.86 -10.36
CA THR A 129 35.43 5.31 -10.49
C THR A 129 35.56 5.72 -11.96
N VAL A 130 36.39 5.05 -12.75
CA VAL A 130 36.58 5.41 -14.16
C VAL A 130 35.33 5.09 -15.00
N LEU A 131 34.61 4.00 -14.71
CA LEU A 131 33.34 3.67 -15.39
C LEU A 131 32.25 4.70 -15.08
N VAL A 132 32.14 5.14 -13.81
CA VAL A 132 31.21 6.20 -13.40
C VAL A 132 31.57 7.54 -14.05
N ALA A 133 32.85 7.92 -14.04
CA ALA A 133 33.32 9.14 -14.69
C ALA A 133 33.08 9.14 -16.20
N TYR A 134 33.31 7.99 -16.85
CA TYR A 134 33.01 7.79 -18.27
C TYR A 134 31.52 7.97 -18.57
N ALA A 135 30.66 7.33 -17.77
CA ALA A 135 29.20 7.42 -17.93
C ALA A 135 28.70 8.87 -17.77
N LEU A 136 29.15 9.56 -16.72
CA LEU A 136 28.83 10.98 -16.45
C LEU A 136 29.50 11.96 -17.43
N GLY A 137 30.54 11.54 -18.15
CA GLY A 137 31.23 12.37 -19.14
C GLY A 137 32.13 13.46 -18.54
N GLY A 138 32.62 13.29 -17.31
CA GLY A 138 33.49 14.27 -16.66
C GLY A 138 34.12 13.78 -15.37
N PRO A 139 35.01 14.58 -14.74
CA PRO A 139 35.57 14.28 -13.42
C PRO A 139 34.47 14.16 -12.36
N VAL A 140 34.60 13.20 -11.44
CA VAL A 140 33.56 12.88 -10.45
C VAL A 140 34.06 12.97 -9.02
N ARG A 141 33.14 13.21 -8.09
CA ARG A 141 33.35 13.17 -6.64
C ARG A 141 32.24 12.41 -5.96
N ILE A 142 32.55 11.88 -4.78
CA ILE A 142 31.55 11.29 -3.90
C ILE A 142 30.91 12.42 -3.11
N ILE A 143 29.59 12.54 -3.21
CA ILE A 143 28.81 13.58 -2.54
C ILE A 143 28.06 13.06 -1.31
N ASP A 144 27.94 11.74 -1.18
CA ASP A 144 27.18 11.07 -0.13
C ASP A 144 27.64 9.61 0.00
N LEU A 145 27.88 9.14 1.23
CA LEU A 145 28.39 7.80 1.52
C LEU A 145 27.67 7.18 2.73
N ARG A 146 26.98 6.07 2.48
CA ARG A 146 25.98 5.52 3.40
C ARG A 146 26.16 4.03 3.64
N ALA A 147 26.13 3.62 4.90
CA ALA A 147 26.07 2.22 5.33
C ALA A 147 24.65 1.88 5.82
N LYS A 148 24.15 0.69 5.45
CA LYS A 148 22.76 0.27 5.69
C LYS A 148 22.65 -1.23 5.94
N ASP A 149 22.24 -1.62 7.14
CA ASP A 149 21.74 -2.98 7.39
C ASP A 149 20.24 -3.06 7.25
N THR A 150 19.73 -4.21 6.84
CA THR A 150 18.31 -4.42 6.58
C THR A 150 17.91 -5.84 6.89
N HIS A 151 16.81 -5.98 7.62
CA HIS A 151 16.17 -7.27 7.89
C HIS A 151 15.11 -7.60 6.82
N PRO A 152 14.91 -8.89 6.49
CA PRO A 152 13.84 -9.33 5.62
C PRO A 152 12.49 -9.04 6.28
N VAL A 153 11.79 -8.06 5.73
CA VAL A 153 10.47 -7.62 6.19
C VAL A 153 9.59 -7.45 4.98
N ASP A 154 8.37 -7.94 5.05
CA ASP A 154 7.39 -7.80 3.98
C ASP A 154 6.71 -6.43 4.03
N VAL A 155 7.31 -5.44 3.36
CA VAL A 155 6.80 -4.06 3.33
C VAL A 155 7.17 -3.33 2.05
N VAL A 156 6.23 -2.51 1.55
CA VAL A 156 6.48 -1.49 0.54
C VAL A 156 6.50 -0.15 1.26
N ALA A 157 7.68 0.41 1.49
CA ALA A 157 7.84 1.74 2.07
C ALA A 157 7.98 2.79 0.96
N ARG A 158 7.67 4.06 1.24
CA ARG A 158 7.66 5.14 0.22
C ARG A 158 9.02 5.34 -0.45
N ASP A 159 10.11 5.09 0.25
CA ASP A 159 11.49 5.17 -0.24
C ASP A 159 12.01 3.88 -0.90
N ASN A 160 11.19 2.82 -0.87
CA ASN A 160 11.55 1.46 -1.28
C ASN A 160 10.52 0.85 -2.24
N THR A 161 9.47 1.60 -2.56
CA THR A 161 8.69 1.36 -3.77
C THR A 161 9.57 1.60 -4.98
N LEU A 162 9.15 1.15 -6.15
CA LEU A 162 9.77 1.56 -7.41
C LEU A 162 9.95 3.08 -7.43
N HIS A 163 11.16 3.54 -7.74
CA HIS A 163 11.47 4.96 -7.80
C HIS A 163 12.66 5.24 -8.71
N VAL A 164 12.89 6.53 -8.95
CA VAL A 164 14.12 7.10 -9.47
C VAL A 164 14.65 8.07 -8.42
N ASP A 165 15.96 8.20 -8.23
CA ASP A 165 16.48 9.11 -7.21
C ASP A 165 16.18 10.60 -7.48
N ASN A 166 16.24 11.41 -6.43
CA ASN A 166 15.74 12.79 -6.39
C ASN A 166 16.69 13.82 -7.03
N SER A 167 17.19 13.53 -8.23
CA SER A 167 18.08 14.43 -9.01
C SER A 167 17.59 14.55 -10.46
N PRO A 168 16.41 15.13 -10.73
CA PRO A 168 15.83 15.17 -12.09
C PRO A 168 16.66 15.97 -13.09
N PHE A 169 17.26 17.07 -12.64
CA PHE A 169 17.88 18.09 -13.51
C PHE A 169 19.39 17.90 -13.73
N MET A 170 19.95 16.81 -13.21
CA MET A 170 21.36 16.42 -13.36
C MET A 170 21.50 14.90 -13.33
N ASP A 171 22.65 14.38 -13.76
CA ASP A 171 22.92 12.95 -13.61
C ASP A 171 23.56 12.64 -12.24
N GLU A 172 23.01 11.66 -11.53
CA GLU A 172 23.61 11.04 -10.34
C GLU A 172 23.87 9.57 -10.66
N PHE A 173 25.09 9.10 -10.37
CA PHE A 173 25.42 7.68 -10.41
C PHE A 173 25.67 7.17 -9.00
N LYS A 174 25.31 5.92 -8.74
CA LYS A 174 25.60 5.27 -7.46
C LYS A 174 26.38 4.00 -7.67
N VAL A 175 27.33 3.78 -6.76
CA VAL A 175 27.90 2.47 -6.49
C VAL A 175 27.20 1.93 -5.25
N VAL A 176 26.48 0.82 -5.40
CA VAL A 176 25.92 0.07 -4.27
C VAL A 176 26.62 -1.28 -4.14
N VAL A 177 27.16 -1.56 -2.96
CA VAL A 177 27.75 -2.85 -2.63
C VAL A 177 26.81 -3.57 -1.69
N THR A 178 26.42 -4.80 -2.01
CA THR A 178 25.46 -5.59 -1.22
C THR A 178 26.00 -6.97 -0.90
N TRP A 179 25.76 -7.42 0.33
CA TRP A 179 26.15 -8.75 0.82
C TRP A 179 25.19 -9.21 1.91
N ARG A 180 25.18 -10.52 2.18
CA ARG A 180 24.44 -11.06 3.31
C ARG A 180 25.17 -10.70 4.61
N THR A 181 24.47 -10.05 5.54
CA THR A 181 25.02 -9.50 6.78
C THR A 181 25.88 -10.52 7.53
N GLY A 182 27.06 -10.09 8.00
CA GLY A 182 28.01 -10.94 8.72
C GLY A 182 28.76 -11.96 7.87
N THR A 183 28.58 -11.97 6.54
CA THR A 183 29.21 -12.96 5.65
C THR A 183 29.89 -12.31 4.43
N GLY A 184 30.78 -13.05 3.75
CA GLY A 184 31.39 -12.63 2.48
C GLY A 184 30.56 -12.99 1.24
N GLN A 185 29.32 -13.47 1.40
CA GLN A 185 28.47 -13.88 0.29
C GLN A 185 27.60 -12.72 -0.21
N GLY A 186 27.20 -12.76 -1.48
CA GLY A 186 26.28 -11.79 -2.05
C GLY A 186 24.89 -11.81 -1.39
N PRO A 187 23.98 -10.91 -1.79
CA PRO A 187 22.62 -10.90 -1.26
C PRO A 187 21.91 -12.22 -1.59
N SER A 188 21.23 -12.83 -0.61
CA SER A 188 20.36 -14.02 -0.80
C SER A 188 18.90 -13.63 -1.07
N GLY A 189 18.68 -12.36 -1.40
CA GLY A 189 17.40 -11.67 -1.41
C GLY A 189 17.62 -10.20 -1.01
N GLN A 190 16.66 -9.33 -1.31
CA GLN A 190 16.74 -7.89 -1.01
C GLN A 190 17.94 -7.16 -1.62
N GLY A 191 18.52 -7.67 -2.72
CA GLY A 191 19.48 -6.92 -3.52
C GLY A 191 18.82 -5.80 -4.33
N LEU A 192 19.63 -5.13 -5.16
CA LEU A 192 19.10 -4.13 -6.08
C LEU A 192 18.13 -4.79 -7.06
N THR A 193 16.97 -4.16 -7.23
CA THR A 193 15.96 -4.57 -8.20
C THR A 193 15.70 -3.40 -9.12
N TYR A 194 15.75 -3.61 -10.43
CA TYR A 194 15.67 -2.51 -11.38
C TYR A 194 15.02 -2.91 -12.69
N LEU A 195 14.54 -1.89 -13.40
CA LEU A 195 14.01 -1.96 -14.74
C LEU A 195 15.13 -1.53 -15.71
N PRO A 196 15.86 -2.47 -16.34
CA PRO A 196 16.90 -2.14 -17.31
C PRO A 196 16.40 -1.18 -18.41
N ARG A 197 17.32 -0.36 -18.94
CA ARG A 197 17.10 0.58 -20.05
C ARG A 197 16.22 1.79 -19.77
N THR A 198 15.57 1.90 -18.60
CA THR A 198 14.80 3.11 -18.26
C THR A 198 15.69 4.33 -18.06
N ASN A 199 17.01 4.13 -17.87
CA ASN A 199 18.00 5.21 -17.84
C ASN A 199 18.01 6.08 -19.11
N ARG A 200 17.38 5.63 -20.20
CA ARG A 200 17.21 6.39 -21.44
C ARG A 200 16.09 7.42 -21.36
N LEU A 201 15.19 7.27 -20.41
CA LEU A 201 14.07 8.19 -20.17
C LEU A 201 14.48 9.27 -19.17
N LEU A 202 13.68 10.32 -19.14
CA LEU A 202 13.78 11.46 -18.24
C LEU A 202 12.42 11.67 -17.58
N ARG A 203 12.43 12.08 -16.31
CA ARG A 203 11.20 12.45 -15.62
C ARG A 203 10.72 13.80 -16.15
N GLN A 204 9.43 13.93 -16.44
CA GLN A 204 8.85 15.23 -16.82
C GLN A 204 8.88 16.22 -15.65
N CYS A 205 9.09 17.50 -15.93
CA CYS A 205 9.02 18.57 -14.92
C CYS A 205 7.70 19.34 -15.01
N VAL A 206 7.39 20.08 -13.95
CA VAL A 206 6.34 21.09 -13.94
C VAL A 206 6.98 22.44 -14.24
N VAL A 207 6.35 23.20 -15.13
CA VAL A 207 6.67 24.61 -15.37
C VAL A 207 5.51 25.41 -14.79
N ASP A 208 5.77 26.21 -13.75
CA ASP A 208 4.76 27.06 -13.13
C ASP A 208 4.49 28.31 -13.99
N ASP A 209 3.42 29.05 -13.69
CA ASP A 209 2.98 30.22 -14.47
C ASP A 209 4.04 31.34 -14.54
N ASP A 210 4.93 31.42 -13.56
CA ASP A 210 6.06 32.36 -13.51
C ASP A 210 7.28 31.90 -14.32
N GLY A 211 7.18 30.76 -15.01
CA GLY A 211 8.25 30.15 -15.78
C GLY A 211 9.27 29.36 -14.94
N SER A 212 9.08 29.27 -13.62
CA SER A 212 9.95 28.46 -12.77
C SER A 212 9.74 26.96 -13.06
N VAL A 213 10.85 26.22 -13.09
CA VAL A 213 10.84 24.78 -13.39
C VAL A 213 11.14 24.00 -12.12
N ARG A 214 10.23 23.11 -11.77
CA ARG A 214 10.35 22.26 -10.59
C ARG A 214 9.87 20.83 -10.83
N SER A 215 10.27 19.97 -9.92
CA SER A 215 9.75 18.62 -9.73
C SER A 215 9.50 18.44 -8.22
N ASP A 216 9.02 17.28 -7.81
CA ASP A 216 8.92 16.93 -6.40
C ASP A 216 9.28 15.46 -6.14
N GLU A 217 9.26 15.04 -4.87
CA GLU A 217 9.61 13.69 -4.46
C GLU A 217 8.53 12.66 -4.78
N ASP A 218 7.25 13.05 -4.80
CA ASP A 218 6.16 12.17 -5.23
C ASP A 218 6.25 11.80 -6.71
N SER A 219 6.75 12.71 -7.54
CA SER A 219 7.04 12.43 -8.94
C SER A 219 8.18 11.43 -9.13
N CYS A 220 8.99 11.18 -8.09
CA CYS A 220 10.11 10.24 -8.12
C CYS A 220 9.69 8.78 -7.88
N ILE A 221 8.47 8.55 -7.36
CA ILE A 221 8.03 7.22 -6.91
C ILE A 221 6.89 6.67 -7.79
N PHE A 222 6.72 5.35 -7.76
CA PHE A 222 5.64 4.63 -8.43
C PHE A 222 4.81 3.89 -7.36
N PRO A 223 3.91 4.60 -6.64
CA PRO A 223 3.25 4.08 -5.43
C PRO A 223 1.93 3.35 -5.70
N SER A 224 1.52 3.21 -6.97
CA SER A 224 0.25 2.61 -7.37
C SER A 224 0.42 1.73 -8.61
N GLN A 225 -0.54 0.83 -8.83
CA GLN A 225 -0.59 -0.02 -10.03
C GLN A 225 -0.43 0.78 -11.33
N ASP A 226 -1.22 1.85 -11.53
CA ASP A 226 -1.15 2.67 -12.74
C ASP A 226 0.26 3.22 -13.00
N ARG A 227 0.99 3.59 -11.94
CA ARG A 227 2.36 4.11 -12.02
C ARG A 227 3.37 3.01 -12.31
N VAL A 228 3.19 1.83 -11.72
CA VAL A 228 4.01 0.65 -12.03
C VAL A 228 3.81 0.24 -13.50
N ASP A 229 2.56 0.20 -13.97
CA ASP A 229 2.21 -0.11 -15.35
C ASP A 229 2.82 0.89 -16.33
N GLU A 230 2.80 2.18 -15.99
CA GLU A 230 3.46 3.23 -16.78
C GLU A 230 4.96 3.00 -16.92
N ALA A 231 5.66 2.71 -15.81
CA ALA A 231 7.10 2.44 -15.84
C ALA A 231 7.44 1.19 -16.68
N LEU A 232 6.67 0.11 -16.51
CA LEU A 232 6.82 -1.13 -17.28
C LEU A 232 6.55 -0.91 -18.77
N ALA A 233 5.49 -0.17 -19.10
CA ALA A 233 5.14 0.15 -20.49
C ALA A 233 6.17 1.05 -21.17
N ALA A 234 6.72 2.03 -20.43
CA ALA A 234 7.78 2.89 -20.94
C ALA A 234 9.06 2.09 -21.21
N GLN A 235 9.44 1.19 -20.30
CA GLN A 235 10.59 0.30 -20.44
C GLN A 235 10.44 -0.67 -21.62
N ALA A 236 9.28 -1.33 -21.74
CA ALA A 236 9.01 -2.37 -22.73
C ALA A 236 9.26 -1.89 -24.17
N ARG A 237 9.22 -0.58 -24.43
CA ARG A 237 9.51 0.02 -25.74
C ARG A 237 10.94 -0.23 -26.23
N PHE A 238 11.88 -0.50 -25.32
CA PHE A 238 13.28 -0.75 -25.65
C PHE A 238 13.58 -2.23 -25.99
N PHE A 239 12.58 -3.11 -25.97
CA PHE A 239 12.73 -4.53 -26.31
C PHE A 239 11.89 -4.88 -27.53
N ALA A 240 12.44 -5.75 -28.40
CA ALA A 240 11.79 -6.15 -29.65
C ALA A 240 10.46 -6.89 -29.42
N ASP A 241 10.39 -7.67 -28.34
CA ASP A 241 9.21 -8.43 -27.91
C ASP A 241 8.14 -7.58 -27.18
N ARG A 242 8.46 -6.31 -26.88
CA ARG A 242 7.61 -5.39 -26.10
C ARG A 242 7.21 -5.95 -24.73
N GLN A 243 8.03 -6.82 -24.14
CA GLN A 243 7.80 -7.37 -22.81
C GLN A 243 8.61 -6.60 -21.76
N PRO A 244 8.04 -6.35 -20.56
CA PRO A 244 8.79 -5.74 -19.46
C PRO A 244 9.83 -6.71 -18.91
N ARG A 245 10.94 -6.16 -18.41
CA ARG A 245 12.04 -6.92 -17.81
C ARG A 245 12.35 -6.38 -16.43
N VAL A 246 12.38 -7.24 -15.42
CA VAL A 246 12.72 -6.86 -14.05
C VAL A 246 13.91 -7.67 -13.59
N VAL A 247 15.03 -7.02 -13.33
CA VAL A 247 16.23 -7.66 -12.82
C VAL A 247 16.20 -7.61 -11.29
N HIS A 248 16.41 -8.74 -10.64
CA HIS A 248 16.53 -8.83 -9.18
C HIS A 248 17.82 -9.56 -8.79
N LEU A 249 18.80 -8.81 -8.29
CA LEU A 249 20.09 -9.36 -7.90
C LEU A 249 19.97 -10.13 -6.57
N ARG A 250 19.98 -11.46 -6.66
CA ARG A 250 19.97 -12.40 -5.53
C ARG A 250 20.83 -13.63 -5.83
N ASP A 251 21.17 -14.35 -4.76
CA ASP A 251 21.88 -15.63 -4.77
C ASP A 251 23.28 -15.56 -5.43
N LEU A 252 23.97 -14.44 -5.22
CA LEU A 252 25.31 -14.22 -5.73
C LEU A 252 26.38 -14.81 -4.80
N PRO A 253 27.44 -15.45 -5.35
CA PRO A 253 28.43 -16.17 -4.55
C PRO A 253 29.39 -15.25 -3.77
N ALA A 254 29.48 -13.98 -4.14
CA ALA A 254 30.38 -12.98 -3.59
C ALA A 254 29.66 -11.61 -3.49
N PRO A 255 30.23 -10.62 -2.77
CA PRO A 255 29.61 -9.31 -2.61
C PRO A 255 29.39 -8.65 -3.96
N CYS A 256 28.18 -8.13 -4.16
CA CYS A 256 27.75 -7.57 -5.43
C CYS A 256 27.97 -6.06 -5.43
N HIS A 257 28.84 -5.58 -6.32
CA HIS A 257 29.10 -4.17 -6.56
C HIS A 257 28.33 -3.75 -7.81
N THR A 258 27.37 -2.84 -7.68
CA THR A 258 26.55 -2.39 -8.80
C THR A 258 26.70 -0.89 -9.01
N ILE A 259 27.13 -0.51 -10.21
CA ILE A 259 27.08 0.86 -10.71
C ILE A 259 25.70 1.04 -11.35
N PHE A 260 25.00 2.14 -11.09
CA PHE A 260 23.75 2.45 -11.80
C PHE A 260 23.48 3.95 -11.91
N ALA A 261 22.73 4.33 -12.95
CA ALA A 261 22.28 5.69 -13.22
C ALA A 261 21.13 6.07 -12.27
N ALA A 262 21.44 6.36 -11.02
CA ALA A 262 20.50 6.63 -9.92
C ALA A 262 19.37 7.62 -10.27
N SER A 263 19.69 8.70 -10.97
CA SER A 263 18.71 9.74 -11.34
C SER A 263 17.80 9.39 -12.52
N ARG A 264 17.97 8.22 -13.16
CA ARG A 264 17.20 7.84 -14.36
C ARG A 264 16.75 6.38 -14.40
N LEU A 265 17.51 5.47 -13.79
CA LEU A 265 17.16 4.07 -13.71
C LEU A 265 16.03 3.89 -12.70
N VAL A 266 14.92 3.27 -13.11
CA VAL A 266 13.84 2.94 -12.18
C VAL A 266 14.28 1.71 -11.42
N HIS A 267 14.39 1.87 -10.11
CA HIS A 267 14.94 0.85 -9.25
C HIS A 267 14.27 0.92 -7.87
N HIS A 268 14.51 -0.13 -7.10
CA HIS A 268 14.18 -0.16 -5.69
C HIS A 268 14.93 -1.32 -5.04
N ARG A 269 14.71 -1.48 -3.74
CA ARG A 269 15.03 -2.72 -3.05
C ARG A 269 13.77 -3.53 -2.87
N TYR A 270 13.74 -4.72 -3.48
CA TYR A 270 12.62 -5.65 -3.33
C TYR A 270 12.64 -6.31 -1.94
N ARG A 271 11.89 -5.71 -1.02
CA ARG A 271 11.70 -6.21 0.35
C ARG A 271 10.71 -7.37 0.35
N THR A 272 11.17 -8.51 0.82
CA THR A 272 10.35 -9.71 1.00
C THR A 272 10.77 -10.42 2.29
N SER A 273 9.92 -11.30 2.79
CA SER A 273 10.28 -12.21 3.89
C SER A 273 11.25 -13.31 3.47
N ALA A 274 11.59 -13.41 2.17
CA ALA A 274 12.54 -14.37 1.64
C ALA A 274 13.97 -13.81 1.62
N GLY A 275 14.95 -14.70 1.82
CA GLY A 275 16.36 -14.34 1.93
C GLY A 275 16.78 -13.93 3.34
N GLY A 276 18.10 -13.75 3.54
CA GLY A 276 18.67 -13.33 4.80
C GLY A 276 18.74 -11.81 5.00
N PRO A 277 19.16 -11.34 6.19
CA PRO A 277 19.54 -9.96 6.41
C PRO A 277 20.64 -9.52 5.44
N ARG A 278 20.55 -8.27 4.99
CA ARG A 278 21.42 -7.72 3.95
C ARG A 278 22.08 -6.45 4.44
N SER A 279 23.40 -6.40 4.33
CA SER A 279 24.21 -5.21 4.52
C SER A 279 24.48 -4.54 3.18
N ALA A 280 24.59 -3.22 3.18
CA ALA A 280 24.96 -2.49 1.99
C ALA A 280 25.73 -1.21 2.28
N LEU A 281 26.63 -0.89 1.36
CA LEU A 281 27.32 0.39 1.27
C LEU A 281 26.86 1.09 -0.02
N MET A 282 26.66 2.40 0.04
CA MET A 282 26.18 3.17 -1.11
C MET A 282 26.94 4.49 -1.20
N ALA A 283 27.64 4.70 -2.31
CA ALA A 283 28.34 5.94 -2.62
C ALA A 283 27.65 6.62 -3.82
N SER A 284 27.29 7.89 -3.66
CA SER A 284 26.69 8.69 -4.73
C SER A 284 27.75 9.58 -5.37
N PHE A 285 27.81 9.57 -6.70
CA PHE A 285 28.79 10.27 -7.51
C PHE A 285 28.12 11.33 -8.36
N HIS A 286 28.66 12.54 -8.28
CA HIS A 286 28.31 13.66 -9.16
C HIS A 286 29.55 14.13 -9.90
N ARG A 287 29.33 14.88 -10.98
CA ARG A 287 30.40 15.62 -11.60
C ARG A 287 30.81 16.84 -10.80
N THR A 288 32.10 17.17 -10.88
CA THR A 288 32.68 18.30 -10.16
C THR A 288 32.17 19.67 -10.63
N ASP A 289 31.61 19.75 -11.83
CA ASP A 289 31.14 21.00 -12.47
C ASP A 289 29.61 21.17 -12.44
N GLU A 290 28.85 20.23 -11.87
CA GLU A 290 27.38 20.29 -11.87
C GLU A 290 26.74 20.57 -10.53
N GLY A 291 27.36 20.16 -9.43
CA GLY A 291 26.80 20.26 -8.08
C GLY A 291 27.62 21.13 -7.14
N THR A 292 27.01 21.48 -6.01
CA THR A 292 27.67 22.17 -4.89
C THR A 292 28.11 21.20 -3.79
N GLY A 293 27.67 19.94 -3.88
CA GLY A 293 27.95 18.90 -2.90
C GLY A 293 29.41 18.42 -2.94
N VAL A 294 30.03 18.36 -1.76
CA VAL A 294 31.25 17.58 -1.50
C VAL A 294 31.04 16.79 -0.22
N LEU A 295 31.67 15.61 -0.11
CA LEU A 295 31.62 14.85 1.14
C LEU A 295 32.24 15.66 2.30
N GLY A 296 33.34 16.35 2.02
CA GLY A 296 33.99 17.30 2.92
C GLY A 296 34.99 16.67 3.87
N VAL A 297 35.59 15.54 3.49
CA VAL A 297 36.52 14.81 4.35
C VAL A 297 37.95 15.31 4.10
N ALA A 298 38.49 16.10 5.02
CA ALA A 298 39.85 16.64 4.94
C ALA A 298 40.92 15.62 5.39
N ASP A 299 42.14 15.77 4.85
CA ASP A 299 43.39 15.16 5.35
C ASP A 299 43.37 13.63 5.56
N ARG A 300 42.89 12.88 4.56
CA ARG A 300 42.80 11.41 4.64
C ARG A 300 44.00 10.68 4.08
N THR A 301 44.32 9.55 4.70
CA THR A 301 45.28 8.57 4.17
C THR A 301 44.67 7.85 2.95
N GLY A 302 45.46 7.61 1.90
CA GLY A 302 44.98 6.94 0.69
C GLY A 302 45.71 7.38 -0.59
N SER A 303 45.25 6.84 -1.72
CA SER A 303 45.77 7.25 -3.03
C SER A 303 45.42 8.71 -3.33
N GLY A 304 46.08 9.31 -4.32
CA GLY A 304 45.69 10.64 -4.80
C GLY A 304 44.24 10.67 -5.31
N LEU A 305 43.77 9.58 -5.91
CA LEU A 305 42.40 9.43 -6.38
C LEU A 305 41.40 9.38 -5.21
N ASP A 306 41.69 8.62 -4.14
CA ASP A 306 40.83 8.56 -2.95
C ASP A 306 40.63 9.95 -2.33
N ARG A 307 41.73 10.70 -2.19
CA ARG A 307 41.70 12.07 -1.65
C ARG A 307 40.89 13.01 -2.54
N PHE A 308 40.99 12.88 -3.86
CA PHE A 308 40.17 13.66 -4.79
C PHE A 308 38.68 13.32 -4.68
N LEU A 309 38.33 12.04 -4.55
CA LEU A 309 36.94 11.58 -4.49
C LEU A 309 36.23 12.00 -3.20
N LEU A 310 36.94 12.02 -2.07
CA LEU A 310 36.39 12.28 -0.73
C LEU A 310 36.56 13.73 -0.26
N GLY A 311 37.54 14.45 -0.81
CA GLY A 311 37.96 15.78 -0.36
C GLY A 311 37.50 16.94 -1.24
N VAL A 312 38.04 18.13 -0.92
CA VAL A 312 37.66 19.41 -1.56
C VAL A 312 38.68 19.86 -2.62
N GLU A 313 39.95 19.47 -2.49
CA GLU A 313 41.07 19.90 -3.34
C GLU A 313 42.01 18.74 -3.72
N GLY A 314 42.57 18.81 -4.93
CA GLY A 314 43.66 17.96 -5.38
C GLY A 314 44.55 18.74 -6.34
N GLY A 315 45.86 18.80 -6.07
CA GLY A 315 46.83 19.52 -6.92
C GLY A 315 47.06 18.89 -8.29
N ALA A 316 46.69 17.62 -8.47
CA ALA A 316 46.78 16.90 -9.74
C ALA A 316 45.41 16.79 -10.43
N SER A 317 45.39 16.73 -11.77
CA SER A 317 44.14 16.57 -12.51
C SER A 317 43.53 15.19 -12.29
N PHE A 318 42.20 15.08 -12.41
CA PHE A 318 41.50 13.79 -12.25
C PHE A 318 42.04 12.70 -13.18
N LEU A 319 42.35 13.04 -14.43
CA LEU A 319 42.90 12.07 -15.39
C LEU A 319 44.32 11.63 -15.01
N ASP A 320 45.15 12.49 -14.41
CA ASP A 320 46.47 12.09 -13.92
C ASP A 320 46.36 11.13 -12.72
N LEU A 321 45.40 11.38 -11.84
CA LEU A 321 45.10 10.50 -10.72
C LEU A 321 44.58 9.13 -11.18
N VAL A 322 43.70 9.09 -12.18
CA VAL A 322 43.27 7.85 -12.82
C VAL A 322 44.44 7.15 -13.51
N ARG A 323 45.34 7.90 -14.16
CA ARG A 323 46.54 7.34 -14.80
C ARG A 323 47.43 6.63 -13.79
N ALA A 324 47.63 7.22 -12.61
CA ALA A 324 48.41 6.59 -11.53
C ALA A 324 47.80 5.26 -11.05
N GLU A 325 46.48 5.10 -11.14
CA GLU A 325 45.76 3.89 -10.72
C GLU A 325 45.57 2.86 -11.87
N SER A 326 46.10 3.14 -13.06
CA SER A 326 45.93 2.29 -14.25
C SER A 326 46.30 0.81 -14.04
N PRO A 327 47.38 0.43 -13.33
CA PRO A 327 47.68 -0.98 -13.09
C PRO A 327 46.53 -1.75 -12.41
N ARG A 328 45.81 -1.09 -11.49
CA ARG A 328 44.67 -1.69 -10.79
C ARG A 328 43.42 -1.76 -11.67
N ILE A 329 43.24 -0.78 -12.56
CA ILE A 329 42.18 -0.81 -13.59
C ILE A 329 42.42 -1.99 -14.53
N VAL A 330 43.63 -2.12 -15.08
CA VAL A 330 44.04 -3.20 -15.99
C VAL A 330 43.87 -4.58 -15.34
N ALA A 331 44.29 -4.75 -14.08
CA ALA A 331 44.11 -6.00 -13.36
C ALA A 331 42.62 -6.38 -13.19
N ALA A 332 41.75 -5.41 -12.93
CA ALA A 332 40.31 -5.65 -12.83
C ALA A 332 39.66 -5.95 -14.19
N LEU A 333 40.12 -5.30 -15.27
CA LEU A 333 39.72 -5.64 -16.64
C LEU A 333 40.14 -7.06 -17.01
N GLY A 334 41.33 -7.49 -16.61
CA GLY A 334 41.79 -8.87 -16.82
C GLY A 334 40.89 -9.91 -16.16
N ARG A 335 40.37 -9.61 -14.96
CA ARG A 335 39.36 -10.45 -14.29
C ARG A 335 38.02 -10.42 -15.01
N ALA A 336 37.55 -9.24 -15.43
CA ALA A 336 36.31 -9.11 -16.19
C ALA A 336 36.34 -9.87 -17.52
N ALA A 337 37.48 -9.88 -18.21
CA ALA A 337 37.65 -10.56 -19.50
C ALA A 337 37.68 -12.10 -19.38
N ARG A 338 38.22 -12.64 -18.27
CA ARG A 338 38.59 -14.07 -18.19
C ARG A 338 37.80 -14.88 -17.17
N ARG A 339 37.25 -14.24 -16.13
CA ARG A 339 36.58 -14.95 -15.04
C ARG A 339 35.07 -14.95 -15.26
N SER A 340 34.53 -16.12 -15.59
CA SER A 340 33.08 -16.32 -15.67
C SER A 340 32.39 -15.94 -14.36
N GLY A 341 31.27 -15.23 -14.45
CA GLY A 341 30.48 -14.75 -13.31
C GLY A 341 31.08 -13.56 -12.55
N PHE A 342 32.23 -13.01 -12.97
CA PHE A 342 32.79 -11.80 -12.37
C PHE A 342 31.96 -10.56 -12.74
N VAL A 343 31.64 -10.40 -14.03
CA VAL A 343 30.60 -9.47 -14.49
C VAL A 343 29.28 -10.21 -14.42
N VAL A 344 28.32 -9.66 -13.69
CA VAL A 344 27.02 -10.28 -13.48
C VAL A 344 26.16 -10.03 -14.70
N ASP A 345 25.65 -11.10 -15.31
CA ASP A 345 24.72 -11.02 -16.44
C ASP A 345 23.29 -10.80 -15.93
N PRO A 346 22.66 -9.65 -16.25
CA PRO A 346 21.31 -9.34 -15.79
C PRO A 346 20.25 -10.34 -16.27
N GLU A 347 20.46 -11.02 -17.41
CA GLU A 347 19.49 -11.95 -17.99
C GLU A 347 19.30 -13.21 -17.14
N HIS A 348 20.34 -13.63 -16.41
CA HIS A 348 20.27 -14.71 -15.42
C HIS A 348 19.50 -14.31 -14.15
N HIS A 349 19.31 -13.02 -13.92
CA HIS A 349 18.65 -12.46 -12.74
C HIS A 349 17.28 -11.83 -13.04
N LEU A 350 16.72 -12.08 -14.23
CA LEU A 350 15.36 -11.66 -14.56
C LEU A 350 14.32 -12.42 -13.73
N LEU A 351 13.40 -11.68 -13.13
CA LEU A 351 12.18 -12.25 -12.55
C LEU A 351 11.31 -12.83 -13.67
N ARG A 352 10.86 -14.07 -13.50
CA ARG A 352 10.03 -14.80 -14.46
C ARG A 352 8.87 -15.50 -13.74
N GLY A 353 7.79 -15.79 -14.48
CA GLY A 353 6.67 -16.58 -13.97
C GLY A 353 6.06 -16.02 -12.68
N ASP A 354 5.99 -16.85 -11.65
CA ASP A 354 5.41 -16.50 -10.35
C ASP A 354 6.19 -15.41 -9.61
N ASP A 355 7.52 -15.38 -9.74
CA ASP A 355 8.34 -14.36 -9.06
C ASP A 355 8.04 -12.95 -9.60
N LEU A 356 7.86 -12.83 -10.93
CA LEU A 356 7.48 -11.58 -11.56
C LEU A 356 6.05 -11.17 -11.17
N ARG A 357 5.09 -12.12 -11.15
CA ARG A 357 3.72 -11.86 -10.70
C ARG A 357 3.67 -11.41 -9.24
N ALA A 358 4.43 -12.06 -8.36
CA ALA A 358 4.50 -11.72 -6.95
C ALA A 358 5.11 -10.34 -6.72
N TRP A 359 6.19 -10.03 -7.43
CA TRP A 359 6.80 -8.71 -7.41
C TRP A 359 5.81 -7.64 -7.88
N TYR A 360 5.15 -7.85 -9.03
CA TYR A 360 4.20 -6.92 -9.61
C TYR A 360 3.01 -6.67 -8.69
N ALA A 361 2.39 -7.73 -8.17
CA ALA A 361 1.28 -7.63 -7.23
C ALA A 361 1.67 -6.84 -5.97
N ARG A 362 2.89 -7.04 -5.46
CA ARG A 362 3.40 -6.30 -4.30
C ARG A 362 3.60 -4.81 -4.62
N GLN A 363 4.28 -4.47 -5.72
CA GLN A 363 4.49 -3.06 -6.07
C GLN A 363 3.16 -2.35 -6.40
N SER A 364 2.22 -3.05 -7.02
CA SER A 364 0.91 -2.52 -7.38
C SER A 364 -0.02 -2.29 -6.17
N ALA A 365 0.19 -3.01 -5.06
CA ALA A 365 -0.59 -2.85 -3.83
C ALA A 365 -0.32 -1.50 -3.10
N GLY A 366 0.76 -0.81 -3.46
CA GLY A 366 1.14 0.48 -2.91
C GLY A 366 1.80 0.44 -1.53
N VAL A 367 2.06 1.62 -0.97
CA VAL A 367 2.84 1.79 0.27
C VAL A 367 2.13 1.16 1.48
N SER A 368 2.77 0.18 2.11
CA SER A 368 2.22 -0.61 3.24
C SER A 368 2.87 -0.29 4.60
N LEU A 369 3.85 0.62 4.65
CA LEU A 369 4.59 0.99 5.87
C LEU A 369 3.70 1.37 7.06
N ASN A 370 2.54 1.99 6.80
CA ASN A 370 1.61 2.43 7.83
C ASN A 370 1.11 1.27 8.71
N ARG A 371 1.04 0.02 8.21
CA ARG A 371 0.63 -1.15 9.01
C ARG A 371 1.69 -1.60 10.00
N LEU A 372 2.95 -1.68 9.57
CA LEU A 372 4.08 -2.00 10.47
C LEU A 372 4.31 -0.90 11.50
N ARG A 373 4.18 0.35 11.08
CA ARG A 373 4.25 1.51 11.97
C ARG A 373 3.11 1.53 12.99
N ALA A 374 1.88 1.21 12.57
CA ALA A 374 0.76 1.08 13.49
C ALA A 374 0.98 -0.04 14.51
N ALA A 375 1.48 -1.20 14.09
CA ALA A 375 1.81 -2.31 14.98
C ALA A 375 2.96 -1.96 15.95
N GLY A 376 4.03 -1.33 15.46
CA GLY A 376 5.18 -0.94 16.29
C GLY A 376 4.93 0.27 17.20
N LEU A 377 3.97 1.13 16.86
CA LEU A 377 3.52 2.25 17.70
C LEU A 377 2.32 1.87 18.59
N ALA A 378 1.67 0.72 18.37
CA ALA A 378 0.54 0.28 19.20
C ALA A 378 0.95 0.13 20.67
N ASP A 379 2.12 -0.48 20.92
CA ASP A 379 2.70 -0.64 22.27
C ASP A 379 3.10 0.72 22.89
N SER A 380 3.38 1.72 22.07
CA SER A 380 3.73 3.06 22.54
C SER A 380 2.54 3.86 23.07
N ARG A 381 1.30 3.41 22.79
CA ARG A 381 0.05 4.02 23.28
C ARG A 381 -0.34 3.59 24.69
N ASP A 382 0.38 2.64 25.29
CA ASP A 382 0.14 2.21 26.68
C ASP A 382 0.38 3.35 27.68
N GLN A 383 -0.44 3.37 28.74
CA GLN A 383 -0.31 4.27 29.89
C GLN A 383 1.00 3.94 30.64
N GLY A 384 2.11 4.53 30.21
CA GLY A 384 3.43 4.31 30.80
C GLY A 384 4.59 4.62 29.86
N THR A 385 4.35 4.66 28.54
CA THR A 385 5.38 5.08 27.58
C THR A 385 5.50 6.60 27.60
N SER A 386 6.68 7.13 27.92
CA SER A 386 6.94 8.58 27.92
C SER A 386 6.77 9.19 26.52
N GLU A 387 6.32 10.44 26.43
CA GLU A 387 6.19 11.16 25.15
C GLU A 387 7.53 11.22 24.39
N LEU A 388 8.63 11.29 25.14
CA LEU A 388 10.00 11.15 24.65
C LEU A 388 10.24 9.83 23.91
N ARG A 389 9.82 8.70 24.50
CA ARG A 389 9.93 7.39 23.87
C ARG A 389 9.05 7.29 22.63
N ARG A 390 7.89 7.95 22.60
CA ARG A 390 7.00 8.00 21.43
C ARG A 390 7.64 8.76 20.26
N LEU A 391 8.25 9.92 20.50
CA LEU A 391 8.96 10.66 19.45
C LEU A 391 10.13 9.83 18.89
N VAL A 392 10.92 9.20 19.77
CA VAL A 392 12.05 8.36 19.34
C VAL A 392 11.58 7.17 18.50
N LEU A 393 10.55 6.45 18.95
CA LEU A 393 9.94 5.36 18.17
C LEU A 393 9.41 5.89 16.83
N ARG A 394 8.73 7.04 16.83
CA ARG A 394 8.23 7.67 15.62
C ARG A 394 9.37 7.97 14.65
N MET A 395 10.45 8.59 15.10
CA MET A 395 11.63 8.85 14.28
C MET A 395 12.28 7.57 13.76
N GLN A 396 12.29 6.48 14.53
CA GLN A 396 12.75 5.15 14.08
C GLN A 396 11.89 4.51 12.98
N TYR A 397 10.63 4.95 12.82
CA TYR A 397 9.69 4.46 11.78
C TYR A 397 9.45 5.49 10.66
N ASP A 398 9.60 6.78 10.94
CA ASP A 398 9.33 7.92 10.06
C ASP A 398 10.60 8.43 9.36
N LEU A 399 11.58 7.55 9.20
CA LEU A 399 12.87 7.84 8.58
C LEU A 399 12.75 8.27 7.11
N GLN A 400 11.57 8.26 6.49
CA GLN A 400 11.34 8.60 5.07
C GLN A 400 9.98 9.27 4.83
N GLY A 401 9.49 10.02 5.84
CA GLY A 401 8.09 10.44 5.94
C GLY A 401 7.44 11.07 4.70
N ALA A 402 6.12 11.21 4.75
CA ALA A 402 5.23 11.59 3.65
C ALA A 402 5.40 13.03 3.10
N LEU A 403 6.44 13.75 3.53
CA LEU A 403 6.72 15.12 3.10
C LEU A 403 7.23 15.16 1.66
N ASN A 404 6.38 15.64 0.77
CA ASN A 404 6.70 15.86 -0.63
C ASN A 404 7.51 17.16 -0.79
N MET A 405 8.85 17.06 -0.79
CA MET A 405 9.72 18.24 -0.90
C MET A 405 9.94 18.66 -2.37
N PRO A 406 10.06 19.97 -2.65
CA PRO A 406 10.30 20.46 -4.02
C PRO A 406 11.74 20.24 -4.49
N LEU A 407 11.94 19.94 -5.77
CA LEU A 407 13.23 19.78 -6.45
C LEU A 407 13.34 20.85 -7.54
N TYR A 408 14.47 21.55 -7.64
CA TYR A 408 14.58 22.77 -8.44
C TYR A 408 15.61 22.64 -9.56
N ALA A 409 15.34 23.25 -10.72
CA ALA A 409 16.29 23.26 -11.82
C ALA A 409 17.64 23.94 -11.49
N ASP A 410 17.65 24.84 -10.51
CA ASP A 410 18.87 25.50 -10.01
C ASP A 410 19.64 24.66 -8.99
N LEU A 411 19.17 23.46 -8.65
CA LEU A 411 19.78 22.47 -7.74
C LEU A 411 19.96 22.93 -6.29
N ARG A 412 19.27 23.98 -5.85
CA ARG A 412 19.36 24.46 -4.47
C ARG A 412 18.88 23.43 -3.43
N GLU A 413 18.18 22.38 -3.84
CA GLU A 413 17.89 21.23 -2.99
C GLU A 413 19.14 20.49 -2.48
N GLU A 414 20.26 20.54 -3.22
CA GLU A 414 21.51 19.91 -2.79
C GLU A 414 21.98 20.47 -1.45
N VAL A 415 21.80 21.78 -1.26
CA VAL A 415 22.21 22.49 -0.04
C VAL A 415 21.45 21.94 1.18
N ARG A 416 20.12 21.76 1.09
CA ARG A 416 19.33 21.23 2.22
C ARG A 416 19.54 19.75 2.51
N LYS A 417 20.01 18.96 1.53
CA LYS A 417 20.09 17.48 1.60
C LYS A 417 20.82 17.02 2.86
N ARG A 418 21.89 17.73 3.24
CA ARG A 418 22.69 17.45 4.43
C ARG A 418 21.91 17.59 5.73
N ALA A 419 21.23 18.72 5.96
CA ALA A 419 20.42 18.93 7.14
C ALA A 419 19.27 17.92 7.24
N ARG A 420 18.63 17.61 6.09
CA ARG A 420 17.59 16.57 6.04
C ARG A 420 18.14 15.21 6.48
N ILE A 421 19.30 14.80 5.99
CA ILE A 421 19.97 13.54 6.37
C ILE A 421 20.23 13.52 7.87
N VAL A 422 20.86 14.57 8.41
CA VAL A 422 21.18 14.69 9.85
C VAL A 422 19.93 14.51 10.71
N ILE A 423 18.83 15.21 10.40
CA ILE A 423 17.58 15.12 11.17
C ILE A 423 16.94 13.73 11.01
N ARG A 424 16.86 13.27 9.77
CA ARG A 424 16.17 12.02 9.40
C ARG A 424 16.85 10.80 10.00
N GLU A 425 18.16 10.77 10.06
CA GLU A 425 18.95 9.60 10.45
C GLU A 425 19.59 9.74 11.85
N MET A 426 19.14 10.75 12.60
CA MET A 426 19.57 11.04 13.96
C MET A 426 19.42 9.82 14.88
N ALA A 427 20.47 9.51 15.64
CA ALA A 427 20.45 8.42 16.61
C ALA A 427 19.47 8.74 17.76
N PRO A 428 18.79 7.73 18.32
CA PRO A 428 17.88 7.89 19.47
C PRO A 428 18.48 8.67 20.64
N GLU A 429 19.75 8.44 20.95
CA GLU A 429 20.48 9.06 22.04
C GLU A 429 20.56 10.59 21.87
N HIS A 430 20.75 11.07 20.64
CA HIS A 430 20.82 12.51 20.38
C HIS A 430 19.43 13.18 20.43
N ILE A 431 18.38 12.47 19.99
CA ILE A 431 17.00 12.93 20.20
C ILE A 431 16.70 13.06 21.70
N HIS A 432 17.18 12.10 22.50
CA HIS A 432 17.07 12.15 23.96
C HIS A 432 17.80 13.35 24.57
N GLU A 433 19.04 13.64 24.13
CA GLU A 433 19.81 14.80 24.59
C GLU A 433 19.12 16.12 24.27
N ILE A 434 18.56 16.27 23.06
CA ILE A 434 17.78 17.45 22.67
C ILE A 434 16.59 17.60 23.61
N LEU A 435 15.79 16.56 23.80
CA LEU A 435 14.55 16.64 24.58
C LEU A 435 14.75 16.71 26.10
N ALA A 436 15.94 16.36 26.61
CA ALA A 436 16.28 16.48 28.03
C ALA A 436 16.56 17.93 28.48
N ARG A 437 16.61 18.89 27.53
CA ARG A 437 16.89 20.29 27.81
C ARG A 437 15.80 20.94 28.69
N PRO A 438 16.18 21.81 29.66
CA PRO A 438 15.23 22.43 30.60
C PRO A 438 14.08 23.19 29.92
N GLU A 439 14.34 23.76 28.75
CA GLU A 439 13.41 24.58 27.96
C GLU A 439 12.22 23.76 27.45
N TYR A 440 12.39 22.45 27.28
CA TYR A 440 11.33 21.54 26.82
C TYR A 440 10.61 20.84 27.99
N ALA A 441 11.15 20.89 29.20
CA ALA A 441 10.56 20.27 30.38
C ALA A 441 9.11 20.75 30.68
N PRO A 442 8.74 22.04 30.51
CA PRO A 442 7.35 22.46 30.68
C PRO A 442 6.39 21.75 29.72
N VAL A 443 6.74 21.69 28.43
CA VAL A 443 5.92 21.08 27.37
C VAL A 443 5.83 19.55 27.53
N LEU A 444 6.91 18.91 28.00
CA LEU A 444 6.93 17.47 28.26
C LEU A 444 6.19 17.08 29.55
N ARG A 445 6.16 17.95 30.56
CA ARG A 445 5.44 17.73 31.82
C ARG A 445 3.93 17.91 31.66
N ASP A 446 3.52 18.95 30.93
CA ASP A 446 2.12 19.26 30.67
C ASP A 446 1.90 19.42 29.15
N PRO A 447 1.86 18.30 28.40
CA PRO A 447 1.67 18.34 26.96
C PRO A 447 0.30 18.97 26.65
N PRO A 448 0.22 19.89 25.68
CA PRO A 448 -1.03 20.56 25.36
C PRO A 448 -2.09 19.56 24.94
N ALA A 449 -3.30 19.79 25.45
CA ALA A 449 -4.47 18.99 25.12
C ALA A 449 -4.63 18.81 23.59
N PRO A 450 -4.95 17.60 23.11
CA PRO A 450 -5.27 17.38 21.70
C PRO A 450 -6.55 18.15 21.34
N GLY A 451 -6.36 19.35 20.79
CA GLY A 451 -7.44 20.24 20.38
C GLY A 451 -8.08 19.80 19.06
N ARG A 452 -9.35 20.16 18.85
CA ARG A 452 -10.09 19.95 17.59
C ARG A 452 -9.63 20.92 16.48
N ARG A 453 -8.33 21.03 16.24
CA ARG A 453 -7.77 21.87 15.16
C ARG A 453 -7.89 21.12 13.83
N THR A 454 -8.32 21.84 12.80
CA THR A 454 -8.35 21.31 11.42
C THR A 454 -6.94 21.23 10.84
N ILE A 455 -6.75 20.39 9.82
CA ILE A 455 -5.50 20.30 9.05
C ILE A 455 -5.05 21.69 8.57
N GLY A 456 -5.97 22.51 8.05
CA GLY A 456 -5.65 23.86 7.57
C GLY A 456 -5.11 24.78 8.68
N GLN A 457 -5.67 24.71 9.89
CA GLN A 457 -5.18 25.49 11.04
C GLN A 457 -3.77 25.05 11.46
N LEU A 458 -3.55 23.74 11.53
CA LEU A 458 -2.25 23.19 11.90
C LEU A 458 -1.17 23.50 10.86
N THR A 459 -1.52 23.46 9.57
CA THR A 459 -0.63 23.88 8.49
C THR A 459 -0.27 25.36 8.64
N GLN A 460 -1.23 26.23 8.96
CA GLN A 460 -0.96 27.66 9.21
C GLN A 460 -0.05 27.88 10.42
N GLU A 461 -0.27 27.15 11.51
CA GLU A 461 0.60 27.18 12.71
C GLU A 461 2.02 26.75 12.36
N LEU A 462 2.20 25.60 11.69
CA LEU A 462 3.51 25.13 11.23
C LEU A 462 4.21 26.17 10.36
N SER A 463 3.51 26.72 9.36
CA SER A 463 4.07 27.73 8.46
C SER A 463 4.43 29.01 9.20
N ALA A 464 3.67 29.43 10.21
CA ALA A 464 3.98 30.60 11.02
C ALA A 464 5.27 30.40 11.83
N GLU A 465 5.40 29.25 12.51
CA GLU A 465 6.58 28.94 13.30
C GLU A 465 7.84 28.77 12.42
N LEU A 466 7.72 28.14 11.25
CA LEU A 466 8.84 28.03 10.30
C LEU A 466 9.26 29.40 9.74
N ARG A 467 8.32 30.34 9.51
CA ARG A 467 8.66 31.72 9.13
C ARG A 467 9.40 32.45 10.24
N THR A 468 8.98 32.28 11.50
CA THR A 468 9.70 32.85 12.64
C THR A 468 11.13 32.29 12.71
N LEU A 469 11.30 30.99 12.54
CA LEU A 469 12.62 30.36 12.51
C LEU A 469 13.49 30.86 11.34
N GLU A 470 12.90 30.99 10.15
CA GLU A 470 13.55 31.54 8.96
C GLU A 470 14.08 32.96 9.22
N GLY A 471 13.27 33.83 9.86
CA GLY A 471 13.70 35.17 10.27
C GLY A 471 14.87 35.15 11.27
N LEU A 472 14.74 34.39 12.36
CA LEU A 472 15.77 34.28 13.39
C LEU A 472 17.11 33.77 12.83
N THR A 473 17.05 32.76 11.94
CA THR A 473 18.26 32.20 11.34
C THR A 473 18.89 33.12 10.31
N SER A 474 18.14 34.02 9.67
CA SER A 474 18.66 34.98 8.69
C SER A 474 19.51 36.07 9.35
N ASP A 475 19.13 36.50 10.55
CA ASP A 475 19.80 37.59 11.29
C ASP A 475 20.99 37.12 12.14
N ALA A 476 21.18 35.81 12.29
CA ALA A 476 22.17 35.25 13.19
C ALA A 476 23.61 35.24 12.61
N PRO A 477 24.62 35.59 13.43
CA PRO A 477 26.02 35.58 13.02
C PRO A 477 26.54 34.15 12.81
N ALA A 478 27.55 34.00 11.95
CA ALA A 478 28.21 32.72 11.73
C ALA A 478 28.94 32.24 13.01
N ARG A 479 28.64 31.02 13.47
CA ARG A 479 29.41 30.36 14.54
C ARG A 479 30.65 29.68 13.98
N ALA A 480 31.70 29.59 14.80
CA ALA A 480 32.97 28.96 14.43
C ALA A 480 32.95 27.42 14.52
N SER A 481 32.07 26.83 15.32
CA SER A 481 31.99 25.38 15.55
C SER A 481 30.58 24.82 15.39
N VAL A 482 30.51 23.53 15.07
CA VAL A 482 29.27 22.75 15.02
C VAL A 482 29.21 21.75 16.15
N GLY A 483 28.00 21.37 16.58
CA GLY A 483 27.80 20.26 17.50
C GLY A 483 28.14 18.90 16.85
N PRO A 484 28.34 17.85 17.67
CA PRO A 484 28.78 16.52 17.22
C PRO A 484 27.82 15.84 16.23
N VAL A 485 26.53 16.22 16.25
CA VAL A 485 25.49 15.69 15.34
C VAL A 485 25.73 16.04 13.87
N TRP A 486 26.52 17.08 13.59
CA TRP A 486 26.88 17.48 12.23
C TRP A 486 28.12 16.75 11.69
N GLY A 487 28.76 15.93 12.54
CA GLY A 487 29.92 15.12 12.18
C GLY A 487 31.07 15.97 11.64
N ALA A 488 31.66 15.55 10.52
CA ALA A 488 32.75 16.27 9.85
C ALA A 488 32.30 17.54 9.08
N THR A 489 31.03 17.93 9.14
CA THR A 489 30.51 19.09 8.40
C THR A 489 30.99 20.39 9.03
N GLY A 490 31.71 21.23 8.29
CA GLY A 490 32.08 22.58 8.75
C GLY A 490 30.87 23.49 9.01
N ALA A 491 31.01 24.44 9.95
CA ALA A 491 29.93 25.33 10.38
C ALA A 491 29.22 26.09 9.25
N PRO A 492 29.92 26.71 8.29
CA PRO A 492 29.24 27.43 7.20
C PRO A 492 28.33 26.52 6.35
N ALA A 493 28.77 25.29 6.08
CA ALA A 493 28.00 24.33 5.30
C ALA A 493 26.78 23.80 6.07
N ALA A 494 26.94 23.51 7.37
CA ALA A 494 25.84 23.13 8.24
C ALA A 494 24.77 24.23 8.33
N MET A 495 25.20 25.48 8.51
CA MET A 495 24.31 26.65 8.60
C MET A 495 23.53 26.86 7.30
N SER A 496 24.22 26.85 6.16
CA SER A 496 23.59 26.98 4.84
C SER A 496 22.57 25.85 4.60
N ALA A 497 22.95 24.61 4.93
CA ALA A 497 22.08 23.45 4.78
C ALA A 497 20.82 23.55 5.63
N LEU A 498 20.94 23.94 6.91
CA LEU A 498 19.79 24.03 7.81
C LEU A 498 18.86 25.18 7.44
N ARG A 499 19.39 26.36 7.08
CA ARG A 499 18.60 27.49 6.56
C ARG A 499 17.77 27.06 5.35
N ARG A 500 18.42 26.44 4.36
CA ARG A 500 17.70 25.97 3.16
C ARG A 500 16.66 24.91 3.50
N PHE A 501 16.96 23.99 4.41
CA PHE A 501 16.02 22.97 4.85
C PHE A 501 14.76 23.57 5.47
N VAL A 502 14.89 24.59 6.34
CA VAL A 502 13.74 25.28 6.95
C VAL A 502 12.86 25.95 5.89
N VAL A 503 13.45 26.65 4.92
CA VAL A 503 12.72 27.28 3.81
C VAL A 503 11.92 26.24 3.01
N ASP A 504 12.56 25.15 2.61
CA ASP A 504 11.91 24.14 1.79
C ASP A 504 10.89 23.31 2.59
N LEU A 505 11.12 23.10 3.90
CA LEU A 505 10.16 22.46 4.80
C LEU A 505 8.90 23.30 4.95
N ARG A 506 9.03 24.64 4.97
CA ARG A 506 7.87 25.55 4.98
C ARG A 506 7.04 25.40 3.70
N VAL A 507 7.69 25.42 2.54
CA VAL A 507 7.02 25.23 1.24
C VAL A 507 6.31 23.88 1.18
N ALA A 508 6.96 22.80 1.62
CA ALA A 508 6.33 21.49 1.68
C ALA A 508 5.17 21.44 2.70
N GLY A 509 5.34 22.08 3.87
CA GLY A 509 4.34 22.19 4.91
C GLY A 509 3.04 22.85 4.44
N GLU A 510 3.16 23.91 3.63
CA GLU A 510 2.01 24.62 3.03
C GLU A 510 1.19 23.72 2.08
N ALA A 511 1.80 22.70 1.49
CA ALA A 511 1.15 21.75 0.59
C ALA A 511 0.59 20.50 1.30
N VAL A 512 0.78 20.36 2.62
CA VAL A 512 0.30 19.20 3.37
C VAL A 512 -1.22 19.18 3.44
N THR A 513 -1.81 18.03 3.08
CA THR A 513 -3.27 17.81 3.09
C THR A 513 -3.72 16.65 3.99
N ASP A 514 -2.78 15.94 4.60
CA ASP A 514 -3.04 14.79 5.46
C ASP A 514 -2.32 14.91 6.80
N GLN A 515 -2.90 14.29 7.84
CA GLN A 515 -2.41 14.36 9.21
C GLN A 515 -1.03 13.72 9.38
N GLU A 516 -0.69 12.68 8.61
CA GLU A 516 0.57 11.96 8.77
C GLU A 516 1.76 12.81 8.32
N SER A 517 1.65 13.41 7.14
CA SER A 517 2.61 14.40 6.64
C SER A 517 2.75 15.58 7.61
N LEU A 518 1.65 16.04 8.21
CA LEU A 518 1.65 17.13 9.19
C LEU A 518 2.44 16.78 10.45
N VAL A 519 2.20 15.59 11.01
CA VAL A 519 2.97 15.08 12.15
C VAL A 519 4.45 15.00 11.81
N THR A 520 4.81 14.45 10.65
CA THR A 520 6.21 14.42 10.18
C THR A 520 6.77 15.84 10.07
N ALA A 521 6.02 16.78 9.50
CA ALA A 521 6.46 18.17 9.33
C ALA A 521 6.79 18.83 10.67
N PHE A 522 5.92 18.67 11.68
CA PHE A 522 6.16 19.20 13.01
C PHE A 522 7.39 18.57 13.67
N VAL A 523 7.61 17.26 13.52
CA VAL A 523 8.81 16.60 14.05
C VAL A 523 10.08 17.15 13.41
N PHE A 524 10.12 17.23 12.07
CA PHE A 524 11.24 17.83 11.36
C PHE A 524 11.43 19.30 11.74
N GLY A 525 10.34 20.05 11.93
CA GLY A 525 10.35 21.43 12.38
C GLY A 525 10.97 21.59 13.76
N THR A 526 10.50 20.82 14.76
CA THR A 526 11.02 20.82 16.13
C THR A 526 12.52 20.53 16.15
N LEU A 527 12.97 19.46 15.48
CA LEU A 527 14.38 19.10 15.45
C LEU A 527 15.22 20.13 14.70
N SER A 528 14.69 20.72 13.61
CA SER A 528 15.35 21.82 12.91
C SER A 528 15.51 23.05 13.79
N ALA A 529 14.48 23.40 14.55
CA ALA A 529 14.50 24.55 15.46
C ALA A 529 15.52 24.34 16.58
N ALA A 530 15.55 23.16 17.21
CA ALA A 530 16.53 22.84 18.25
C ALA A 530 17.98 22.89 17.72
N LEU A 531 18.22 22.27 16.56
CA LEU A 531 19.53 22.33 15.90
C LEU A 531 19.90 23.76 15.48
N ALA A 532 18.93 24.57 15.07
CA ALA A 532 19.14 25.95 14.71
C ALA A 532 19.49 26.80 15.94
N THR A 533 18.84 26.58 17.09
CA THR A 533 19.21 27.26 18.34
C THR A 533 20.67 27.06 18.66
N ASP A 534 21.17 25.83 18.57
CA ASP A 534 22.58 25.52 18.85
C ASP A 534 23.52 26.13 17.80
N LEU A 535 23.16 25.97 16.53
CA LEU A 535 24.05 26.30 15.42
C LEU A 535 24.14 27.81 15.15
N PHE A 536 23.02 28.53 15.33
CA PHE A 536 22.92 29.98 15.12
C PHE A 536 23.01 30.77 16.43
N GLY A 537 23.01 30.09 17.59
CA GLY A 537 23.04 30.77 18.89
C GLY A 537 21.78 31.58 19.17
N LEU A 538 20.61 31.07 18.77
CA LEU A 538 19.34 31.81 18.83
C LEU A 538 18.85 32.05 20.27
N GLY A 539 19.34 31.27 21.23
CA GLY A 539 18.93 31.34 22.64
C GLY A 539 17.42 31.10 22.83
N GLU A 540 16.86 31.77 23.82
CA GLU A 540 15.45 31.65 24.23
C GLU A 540 14.44 31.79 23.06
N PRO A 541 14.59 32.73 22.10
CA PRO A 541 13.74 32.78 20.91
C PRO A 541 13.68 31.48 20.09
N GLY A 542 14.82 30.82 19.87
CA GLY A 542 14.88 29.56 19.13
C GLY A 542 14.26 28.41 19.91
N ASP A 543 14.53 28.34 21.21
CA ASP A 543 13.94 27.33 22.10
C ASP A 543 12.42 27.46 22.20
N HIS A 544 11.89 28.69 22.20
CA HIS A 544 10.46 28.93 22.15
C HIS A 544 9.81 28.38 20.87
N VAL A 545 10.43 28.57 19.71
CA VAL A 545 9.93 28.00 18.44
C VAL A 545 9.93 26.47 18.50
N ALA A 546 11.04 25.88 18.95
CA ALA A 546 11.17 24.43 19.10
C ALA A 546 10.11 23.86 20.06
N ALA A 547 9.91 24.51 21.21
CA ALA A 547 8.93 24.12 22.23
C ALA A 547 7.48 24.23 21.71
N ARG A 548 7.14 25.28 20.95
CA ARG A 548 5.79 25.43 20.34
C ARG A 548 5.53 24.36 19.29
N MET A 549 6.49 24.08 18.41
CA MET A 549 6.36 22.98 17.43
C MET A 549 6.26 21.62 18.12
N LEU A 550 7.04 21.39 19.19
CA LEU A 550 6.97 20.17 19.99
C LEU A 550 5.59 20.04 20.66
N GLY A 551 5.07 21.12 21.22
CA GLY A 551 3.72 21.15 21.79
C GLY A 551 2.64 20.84 20.75
N ALA A 552 2.72 21.44 19.56
CA ALA A 552 1.81 21.13 18.46
C ALA A 552 1.89 19.64 18.06
N TYR A 553 3.10 19.09 17.93
CA TYR A 553 3.31 17.65 17.71
C TYR A 553 2.64 16.80 18.80
N LEU A 554 2.92 17.08 20.08
CA LEU A 554 2.35 16.33 21.21
C LEU A 554 0.83 16.44 21.27
N GLY A 555 0.25 17.59 20.91
CA GLY A 555 -1.19 17.74 20.75
C GLY A 555 -1.78 16.94 19.58
N LEU A 556 -0.97 16.52 18.59
CA LEU A 556 -1.40 15.68 17.47
C LEU A 556 -1.27 14.19 17.74
N VAL A 557 -0.27 13.79 18.53
CA VAL A 557 0.06 12.37 18.79
C VAL A 557 -0.24 11.90 20.21
N GLY A 558 -0.51 12.84 21.12
CA GLY A 558 -0.84 12.55 22.51
C GLY A 558 -2.11 11.70 22.61
N PRO A 559 -2.28 10.96 23.74
CA PRO A 559 -3.49 10.21 23.95
C PRO A 559 -4.63 11.21 23.95
N SER A 560 -5.56 11.07 23.00
CA SER A 560 -6.66 12.02 22.87
C SER A 560 -7.31 12.20 24.25
N LEU A 561 -7.53 13.42 24.74
CA LEU A 561 -8.32 13.62 25.97
C LEU A 561 -9.76 13.09 25.84
N GLY A 562 -10.17 12.66 24.64
CA GLY A 562 -11.32 11.77 24.41
C GLY A 562 -11.09 10.27 24.71
N GLU A 563 -9.95 9.91 25.29
CA GLU A 563 -9.68 8.62 25.97
C GLU A 563 -9.75 8.76 27.49
N ARG A 564 -9.94 10.00 28.02
CA ARG A 564 -10.37 10.22 29.42
C ARG A 564 -11.88 10.18 29.59
N ASP A 565 -12.64 10.39 28.53
CA ASP A 565 -13.94 9.74 28.43
C ASP A 565 -13.67 8.29 28.06
N ALA A 566 -14.20 7.36 28.87
CA ALA A 566 -14.03 5.92 28.65
C ALA A 566 -14.09 5.64 27.15
N PRO A 567 -13.06 5.01 26.55
CA PRO A 567 -13.04 4.76 25.12
C PRO A 567 -14.38 4.17 24.77
N HIS A 568 -15.15 4.85 23.89
CA HIS A 568 -16.43 4.31 23.45
C HIS A 568 -16.10 2.85 23.09
N PRO A 569 -16.68 1.84 23.77
CA PRO A 569 -16.15 0.46 23.73
C PRO A 569 -16.16 -0.16 22.32
N GLU A 570 -16.66 0.59 21.35
CA GLU A 570 -16.70 0.31 19.93
C GLU A 570 -15.55 0.91 19.11
N ARG A 571 -14.71 1.82 19.64
CA ARG A 571 -13.54 2.37 18.90
C ARG A 571 -12.42 1.35 18.75
N HIS A 572 -12.11 0.59 19.81
CA HIS A 572 -11.24 -0.58 19.71
C HIS A 572 -11.82 -1.64 18.74
N ARG A 573 -13.15 -1.77 18.67
CA ARG A 573 -13.81 -2.65 17.68
C ARG A 573 -13.70 -2.10 16.26
N LEU A 574 -13.73 -0.78 16.06
CA LEU A 574 -13.48 -0.13 14.78
C LEU A 574 -12.05 -0.38 14.32
N ASP A 575 -11.06 -0.24 15.19
CA ASP A 575 -9.66 -0.49 14.82
C ASP A 575 -9.40 -1.98 14.54
N THR A 576 -9.98 -2.89 15.34
CA THR A 576 -9.97 -4.33 15.04
C THR A 576 -10.65 -4.63 13.70
N TYR A 577 -11.79 -3.99 13.42
CA TYR A 577 -12.50 -4.08 12.14
C TYR A 577 -11.62 -3.55 11.01
N ARG A 578 -10.94 -2.42 11.20
CA ARG A 578 -10.05 -1.82 10.20
C ARG A 578 -8.85 -2.70 9.90
N GLU A 579 -8.22 -3.29 10.90
CA GLU A 579 -7.10 -4.23 10.72
C GLU A 579 -7.54 -5.47 9.94
N SER A 580 -8.68 -6.05 10.29
CA SER A 580 -9.20 -7.27 9.64
C SER A 580 -9.87 -7.05 8.28
N VAL A 581 -10.35 -5.84 7.98
CA VAL A 581 -11.04 -5.50 6.71
C VAL A 581 -10.12 -4.78 5.72
N ASN A 582 -9.10 -4.02 6.18
CA ASN A 582 -8.09 -3.42 5.28
C ASN A 582 -7.14 -4.45 4.68
N GLU A 583 -7.03 -5.66 5.22
CA GLU A 583 -6.16 -6.67 4.62
C GLU A 583 -6.68 -7.24 3.30
N THR A 584 -7.91 -6.92 2.86
CA THR A 584 -8.42 -7.52 1.62
C THR A 584 -9.28 -6.62 0.75
N MET A 585 -10.53 -6.31 1.08
CA MET A 585 -11.52 -6.01 0.04
C MET A 585 -12.89 -6.02 0.70
N GLN A 586 -13.68 -4.98 0.53
CA GLN A 586 -15.12 -5.23 0.46
C GLN A 586 -15.57 -5.78 -0.90
N THR A 587 -14.62 -6.16 -1.78
CA THR A 587 -14.93 -6.31 -3.21
C THR A 587 -14.16 -7.35 -4.04
N THR A 588 -13.81 -8.49 -3.48
CA THR A 588 -14.16 -9.74 -4.19
C THR A 588 -15.24 -10.34 -3.35
N LYS A 589 -16.33 -9.58 -3.30
CA LYS A 589 -17.37 -9.63 -2.30
C LYS A 589 -17.94 -11.04 -2.22
N LEU A 590 -17.62 -11.75 -1.15
CA LEU A 590 -18.33 -12.94 -0.69
C LEU A 590 -18.29 -14.21 -1.56
N ALA A 591 -17.58 -14.34 -2.67
CA ALA A 591 -17.56 -15.60 -3.44
C ALA A 591 -16.23 -16.34 -3.33
N SER A 592 -16.18 -17.37 -2.47
CA SER A 592 -15.27 -18.54 -2.47
C SER A 592 -13.73 -18.39 -2.51
N GLU A 593 -13.15 -17.30 -3.02
CA GLU A 593 -11.70 -17.19 -3.28
C GLU A 593 -10.90 -16.57 -2.13
N VAL A 594 -11.54 -15.75 -1.28
CA VAL A 594 -10.91 -15.08 -0.12
C VAL A 594 -10.71 -16.02 1.08
N TRP A 595 -11.12 -17.29 0.97
CA TRP A 595 -11.04 -18.26 2.07
C TRP A 595 -9.62 -18.50 2.60
N PHE A 596 -8.58 -18.17 1.84
CA PHE A 596 -7.18 -18.36 2.25
C PHE A 596 -6.70 -17.41 3.35
N HIS A 597 -7.47 -16.37 3.70
CA HIS A 597 -7.03 -15.31 4.62
C HIS A 597 -7.89 -15.19 5.89
N SER A 598 -8.76 -16.15 6.20
CA SER A 598 -9.78 -15.89 7.23
C SER A 598 -9.20 -15.63 8.62
N ALA A 599 -9.73 -14.56 9.22
CA ALA A 599 -9.50 -14.18 10.59
C ALA A 599 -10.02 -15.24 11.57
N PRO A 600 -9.49 -15.30 12.81
CA PRO A 600 -10.03 -16.18 13.85
C PRO A 600 -11.54 -16.01 14.02
N ALA A 601 -12.24 -17.11 14.34
CA ALA A 601 -13.70 -17.14 14.53
C ALA A 601 -14.20 -16.03 15.48
N GLU A 602 -13.39 -15.73 16.51
CA GLU A 602 -13.65 -14.67 17.48
C GLU A 602 -13.59 -13.27 16.84
N THR A 603 -12.60 -12.99 15.99
CA THR A 603 -12.49 -11.73 15.24
C THR A 603 -13.68 -11.54 14.33
N ILE A 604 -14.12 -12.59 13.62
CA ILE A 604 -15.30 -12.51 12.75
C ILE A 604 -16.57 -12.27 13.58
N ALA A 605 -16.72 -12.91 14.75
CA ALA A 605 -17.86 -12.66 15.65
C ALA A 605 -17.86 -11.24 16.23
N ARG A 606 -16.68 -10.70 16.56
CA ARG A 606 -16.50 -9.33 17.06
C ARG A 606 -16.83 -8.29 15.99
N ASN A 607 -16.35 -8.49 14.77
CA ASN A 607 -16.67 -7.66 13.61
C ASN A 607 -18.16 -7.70 13.28
N ASP A 608 -18.78 -8.88 13.28
CA ASP A 608 -20.23 -9.01 13.03
C ASP A 608 -21.05 -8.23 14.07
N ARG A 609 -20.71 -8.34 15.36
CA ARG A 609 -21.38 -7.59 16.44
C ARG A 609 -21.21 -6.08 16.26
N PHE A 610 -20.00 -5.63 15.92
CA PHE A 610 -19.69 -4.24 15.68
C PHE A 610 -20.43 -3.67 14.46
N VAL A 611 -20.41 -4.38 13.33
CA VAL A 611 -21.15 -3.95 12.14
C VAL A 611 -22.65 -3.89 12.42
N ARG A 612 -23.22 -4.84 13.17
CA ARG A 612 -24.63 -4.79 13.58
C ARG A 612 -24.94 -3.56 14.43
N SER A 613 -24.07 -3.18 15.36
CA SER A 613 -24.30 -1.98 16.19
C SER A 613 -24.23 -0.70 15.35
N LEU A 614 -23.24 -0.60 14.45
CA LEU A 614 -23.17 0.51 13.48
C LEU A 614 -24.40 0.59 12.59
N VAL A 615 -24.87 -0.55 12.07
CA VAL A 615 -26.05 -0.63 11.21
C VAL A 615 -27.30 -0.14 11.92
N GLY A 616 -27.47 -0.52 13.20
CA GLY A 616 -28.57 -0.01 14.02
C GLY A 616 -28.50 1.50 14.26
N ARG A 617 -27.32 2.12 14.12
CA ARG A 617 -27.16 3.56 14.24
C ARG A 617 -27.37 4.29 12.91
N VAL A 618 -26.88 3.78 11.77
CA VAL A 618 -26.92 4.46 10.45
C VAL A 618 -28.24 4.27 9.72
N LEU A 619 -28.77 3.04 9.67
CA LEU A 619 -29.99 2.78 8.92
C LEU A 619 -31.20 3.26 9.73
N PRO A 620 -32.20 3.91 9.11
CA PRO A 620 -33.37 4.40 9.83
C PRO A 620 -34.06 3.28 10.62
N ALA A 621 -34.21 3.47 11.93
CA ALA A 621 -35.02 2.57 12.76
C ALA A 621 -36.49 2.83 12.46
N VAL A 622 -37.18 1.86 11.86
CA VAL A 622 -38.61 1.97 11.55
C VAL A 622 -39.40 1.48 12.76
N THR A 623 -39.58 2.33 13.78
CA THR A 623 -40.46 2.04 14.93
C THR A 623 -41.56 3.10 15.00
N GLY A 624 -42.65 2.86 14.27
CA GLY A 624 -43.85 3.71 14.31
C GLY A 624 -44.82 3.40 13.17
N ARG A 625 -46.13 3.52 13.43
CA ARG A 625 -47.14 3.66 12.37
C ARG A 625 -46.93 5.03 11.70
N PRO A 626 -47.15 5.17 10.38
CA PRO A 626 -46.94 6.44 9.70
C PRO A 626 -47.86 7.51 10.30
N ASP A 627 -47.29 8.63 10.74
CA ASP A 627 -48.06 9.87 10.85
C ASP A 627 -48.39 10.32 9.43
N ALA A 628 -49.62 10.80 9.22
CA ALA A 628 -50.08 11.31 7.93
C ALA A 628 -49.26 12.52 7.44
N ASP A 629 -48.51 13.14 8.35
CA ASP A 629 -47.69 14.34 8.14
C ASP A 629 -46.19 14.08 8.01
N GLU A 630 -45.72 12.82 7.87
CA GLU A 630 -44.36 12.56 7.39
C GLU A 630 -44.29 12.97 5.90
N VAL A 631 -44.14 14.28 5.67
CA VAL A 631 -43.97 14.91 4.37
C VAL A 631 -42.76 14.26 3.69
N VAL A 632 -43.02 13.36 2.75
CA VAL A 632 -42.02 12.83 1.84
C VAL A 632 -41.72 13.95 0.83
N PRO A 633 -40.52 14.56 0.81
CA PRO A 633 -40.21 15.65 -0.13
C PRO A 633 -40.06 15.16 -1.59
N PHE A 634 -40.46 13.92 -1.88
CA PHE A 634 -40.17 13.21 -3.12
C PHE A 634 -41.41 13.09 -4.01
N ARG A 635 -41.74 14.17 -4.73
CA ARG A 635 -42.63 14.15 -5.89
C ARG A 635 -41.82 14.46 -7.14
N ALA A 636 -41.06 13.49 -7.64
CA ALA A 636 -40.54 13.57 -9.00
C ALA A 636 -41.54 12.89 -9.94
N GLU A 637 -41.73 13.44 -11.14
CA GLU A 637 -42.51 12.73 -12.15
C GLU A 637 -41.86 11.37 -12.44
N PRO A 638 -42.64 10.28 -12.51
CA PRO A 638 -42.06 8.95 -12.62
C PRO A 638 -41.18 8.73 -13.86
N ALA A 639 -41.42 9.49 -14.94
CA ALA A 639 -40.62 9.48 -16.17
C ALA A 639 -39.19 10.02 -15.99
N ASP A 640 -38.98 10.98 -15.08
CA ASP A 640 -37.68 11.67 -14.88
C ASP A 640 -36.77 10.99 -13.85
N LEU A 641 -37.35 10.10 -13.04
CA LEU A 641 -36.67 9.44 -11.93
C LEU A 641 -35.37 8.70 -12.33
N PRO A 642 -35.33 7.92 -13.43
CA PRO A 642 -34.12 7.22 -13.87
C PRO A 642 -32.97 8.17 -14.20
N ALA A 643 -33.25 9.28 -14.90
CA ALA A 643 -32.25 10.27 -15.26
C ALA A 643 -31.71 11.02 -14.02
N ARG A 644 -32.59 11.34 -13.07
CA ARG A 644 -32.21 11.94 -11.78
C ARG A 644 -31.35 11.00 -10.93
N TYR A 645 -31.73 9.73 -10.84
CA TYR A 645 -30.95 8.72 -10.15
C TYR A 645 -29.55 8.58 -10.77
N TRP A 646 -29.48 8.47 -12.10
CA TRP A 646 -28.22 8.31 -12.81
C TRP A 646 -27.30 9.52 -12.66
N ARG A 647 -27.82 10.75 -12.60
CA ARG A 647 -27.03 11.96 -12.28
C ARG A 647 -26.33 11.89 -10.92
N ARG A 648 -26.90 11.19 -9.93
CA ARG A 648 -26.24 10.99 -8.62
C ARG A 648 -25.24 9.83 -8.63
N VAL A 649 -25.48 8.79 -9.44
CA VAL A 649 -24.60 7.61 -9.54
C VAL A 649 -23.39 7.85 -10.43
N ALA A 650 -23.57 8.44 -11.61
CA ALA A 650 -22.51 8.54 -12.63
C ALA A 650 -21.20 9.15 -12.11
N PRO A 651 -21.21 10.22 -11.28
CA PRO A 651 -19.98 10.79 -10.73
C PRO A 651 -19.22 9.87 -9.76
N VAL A 652 -19.93 8.93 -9.11
CA VAL A 652 -19.36 8.00 -8.12
C VAL A 652 -19.22 6.58 -8.65
N LYS A 653 -19.59 6.31 -9.91
CA LYS A 653 -19.55 4.99 -10.55
C LYS A 653 -18.16 4.33 -10.44
N PRO A 654 -17.03 5.01 -10.70
CA PRO A 654 -15.70 4.38 -10.56
C PRO A 654 -15.43 3.88 -9.13
N ILE A 655 -15.92 4.61 -8.12
CA ILE A 655 -15.81 4.22 -6.72
C ILE A 655 -16.78 3.08 -6.41
N ALA A 656 -18.03 3.16 -6.88
CA ALA A 656 -19.02 2.11 -6.72
C ALA A 656 -18.56 0.77 -7.30
N VAL A 657 -17.88 0.78 -8.47
CA VAL A 657 -17.29 -0.40 -9.11
C VAL A 657 -16.15 -0.97 -8.28
N ARG A 658 -15.27 -0.13 -7.71
CA ARG A 658 -14.26 -0.57 -6.72
C ARG A 658 -14.89 -1.19 -5.47
N PHE A 659 -16.13 -0.81 -5.13
CA PHE A 659 -16.95 -1.44 -4.08
C PHE A 659 -17.94 -2.49 -4.61
N GLY A 660 -17.83 -2.88 -5.87
CA GLY A 660 -18.36 -4.11 -6.48
C GLY A 660 -19.74 -4.00 -7.03
N ALA A 661 -20.18 -2.78 -7.34
CA ALA A 661 -21.15 -2.61 -8.39
C ALA A 661 -20.59 -3.24 -9.67
N ALA A 662 -21.45 -3.85 -10.49
CA ALA A 662 -21.10 -4.19 -11.87
C ALA A 662 -20.74 -2.89 -12.61
N ASP A 663 -19.89 -2.94 -13.63
CA ASP A 663 -19.58 -1.79 -14.47
C ASP A 663 -20.55 -1.76 -15.66
N LEU A 664 -21.72 -1.15 -15.46
CA LEU A 664 -22.79 -1.10 -16.47
C LEU A 664 -23.10 0.35 -16.87
N ASP A 665 -23.49 0.57 -18.11
CA ASP A 665 -23.56 1.90 -18.72
C ASP A 665 -24.91 2.62 -18.51
N GLY A 666 -25.95 1.88 -18.13
CA GLY A 666 -27.27 2.44 -17.85
C GLY A 666 -27.87 2.00 -16.51
N VAL A 667 -28.74 2.85 -15.96
CA VAL A 667 -29.53 2.55 -14.75
C VAL A 667 -30.39 1.29 -14.91
N TYR A 668 -30.92 1.04 -16.11
CA TYR A 668 -31.77 -0.12 -16.37
C TYR A 668 -31.00 -1.45 -16.39
N ASP A 669 -29.70 -1.44 -16.67
CA ASP A 669 -28.87 -2.64 -16.66
C ASP A 669 -28.68 -3.16 -15.22
N TYR A 670 -28.69 -2.27 -14.22
CA TYR A 670 -28.68 -2.63 -12.81
C TYR A 670 -30.05 -3.14 -12.31
N LEU A 671 -31.13 -2.89 -13.06
CA LEU A 671 -32.51 -3.31 -12.78
C LEU A 671 -32.86 -4.63 -13.51
N ALA A 672 -31.92 -5.56 -13.55
CA ALA A 672 -32.08 -6.88 -14.16
C ALA A 672 -31.94 -8.01 -13.13
N VAL A 673 -32.54 -9.17 -13.46
CA VAL A 673 -32.41 -10.41 -12.69
C VAL A 673 -31.55 -11.39 -13.48
N ASP A 674 -30.46 -11.84 -12.86
CA ASP A 674 -29.46 -12.71 -13.47
C ASP A 674 -30.00 -14.13 -13.71
N ALA A 675 -29.93 -14.58 -14.96
CA ALA A 675 -30.42 -15.89 -15.40
C ALA A 675 -29.53 -17.06 -14.93
N ASP A 676 -28.24 -16.80 -14.69
CA ASP A 676 -27.25 -17.83 -14.33
C ASP A 676 -27.30 -18.22 -12.84
N ARG A 677 -28.23 -17.63 -12.07
CA ARG A 677 -28.50 -17.99 -10.67
C ARG A 677 -29.47 -19.17 -10.51
N GLY A 678 -29.87 -19.83 -11.60
CA GLY A 678 -30.73 -21.01 -11.54
C GLY A 678 -30.06 -22.20 -10.82
N VAL A 679 -30.84 -22.96 -10.04
CA VAL A 679 -30.32 -24.10 -9.26
C VAL A 679 -29.75 -25.17 -10.18
N GLU A 680 -30.42 -25.45 -11.29
CA GLU A 680 -30.01 -26.47 -12.24
C GLU A 680 -28.69 -26.11 -12.95
N ALA A 681 -28.56 -24.85 -13.39
CA ALA A 681 -27.36 -24.35 -14.04
C ALA A 681 -26.12 -24.44 -13.13
N VAL A 682 -26.28 -24.05 -11.86
CA VAL A 682 -25.19 -24.11 -10.88
C VAL A 682 -24.79 -25.55 -10.57
N MET A 683 -25.77 -26.46 -10.37
CA MET A 683 -25.47 -27.86 -10.08
C MET A 683 -24.78 -28.57 -11.25
N ARG A 684 -25.21 -28.30 -12.49
CA ARG A 684 -24.55 -28.83 -13.70
C ARG A 684 -23.08 -28.41 -13.78
N ARG A 685 -22.76 -27.14 -13.49
CA ARG A 685 -21.38 -26.66 -13.46
C ARG A 685 -20.55 -27.35 -12.39
N LEU A 686 -21.08 -27.47 -11.17
CA LEU A 686 -20.36 -28.11 -10.05
C LEU A 686 -20.00 -29.57 -10.33
N ARG A 687 -20.88 -30.32 -11.01
CA ARG A 687 -20.60 -31.72 -11.40
C ARG A 687 -19.44 -31.85 -12.39
N GLY A 688 -19.23 -30.86 -13.25
CA GLY A 688 -18.13 -30.86 -14.22
C GLY A 688 -16.79 -30.44 -13.63
N GLU A 689 -16.80 -29.66 -12.55
CA GLU A 689 -15.61 -28.99 -12.00
C GLU A 689 -15.06 -29.61 -10.71
N ILE A 690 -15.85 -30.40 -9.97
CA ILE A 690 -15.46 -30.94 -8.66
C ILE A 690 -15.12 -32.43 -8.75
N ALA A 691 -13.94 -32.80 -8.26
CA ALA A 691 -13.49 -34.18 -8.19
C ALA A 691 -14.37 -35.01 -7.22
N PRO A 692 -14.95 -36.17 -7.63
CA PRO A 692 -15.96 -36.91 -6.86
C PRO A 692 -15.55 -37.37 -5.46
N LEU A 693 -14.28 -37.74 -5.25
CA LEU A 693 -13.77 -38.24 -3.96
C LEU A 693 -13.02 -37.19 -3.13
N SER A 694 -12.96 -35.94 -3.61
CA SER A 694 -12.43 -34.82 -2.83
C SER A 694 -13.40 -34.47 -1.68
N PRO A 695 -12.97 -33.76 -0.63
CA PRO A 695 -13.88 -33.23 0.40
C PRO A 695 -15.08 -32.47 -0.18
N ALA A 696 -14.85 -31.72 -1.27
CA ALA A 696 -15.88 -30.99 -2.00
C ALA A 696 -16.84 -31.92 -2.75
N GLY A 697 -16.33 -33.01 -3.35
CA GLY A 697 -17.13 -34.02 -4.05
C GLY A 697 -18.00 -34.84 -3.10
N LEU A 698 -17.49 -35.17 -1.92
CA LEU A 698 -18.25 -35.83 -0.85
C LEU A 698 -19.39 -34.94 -0.33
N LEU A 699 -19.13 -33.63 -0.17
CA LEU A 699 -20.18 -32.67 0.17
C LEU A 699 -21.24 -32.59 -0.94
N LEU A 700 -20.82 -32.48 -2.20
CA LEU A 700 -21.73 -32.44 -3.37
C LEU A 700 -22.62 -33.69 -3.45
N SER A 701 -22.03 -34.88 -3.29
CA SER A 701 -22.76 -36.15 -3.27
C SER A 701 -23.75 -36.23 -2.09
N GLY A 702 -23.36 -35.69 -0.93
CA GLY A 702 -24.26 -35.55 0.22
C GLY A 702 -25.46 -34.65 -0.09
N ILE A 703 -25.24 -33.52 -0.78
CA ILE A 703 -26.31 -32.60 -1.20
C ILE A 703 -27.32 -33.32 -2.08
N GLU A 704 -26.86 -34.06 -3.09
CA GLU A 704 -27.72 -34.79 -4.01
C GLU A 704 -28.51 -35.90 -3.32
N ARG A 705 -27.87 -36.65 -2.40
CA ARG A 705 -28.55 -37.67 -1.60
C ARG A 705 -29.64 -37.08 -0.71
N VAL A 706 -29.36 -35.97 -0.02
CA VAL A 706 -30.35 -35.30 0.83
C VAL A 706 -31.51 -34.73 0.01
N ALA A 707 -31.23 -34.19 -1.18
CA ALA A 707 -32.26 -33.71 -2.10
C ALA A 707 -33.21 -34.84 -2.53
N ALA A 708 -32.65 -35.99 -2.93
CA ALA A 708 -33.41 -37.16 -3.35
C ALA A 708 -34.25 -37.77 -2.20
N THR A 709 -33.67 -37.92 -1.01
CA THR A 709 -34.34 -38.56 0.13
C THR A 709 -35.42 -37.70 0.79
N ARG A 710 -35.27 -36.37 0.78
CA ARG A 710 -36.22 -35.44 1.42
C ARG A 710 -37.21 -34.80 0.44
N GLY A 711 -37.11 -35.11 -0.85
CA GLY A 711 -37.99 -34.55 -1.89
C GLY A 711 -37.84 -33.03 -2.08
N GLY A 712 -36.63 -32.48 -1.86
CA GLY A 712 -36.35 -31.05 -1.91
C GLY A 712 -35.34 -30.67 -2.99
N SER A 713 -35.18 -29.37 -3.25
CA SER A 713 -34.18 -28.88 -4.22
C SER A 713 -32.74 -29.08 -3.72
N PRO A 714 -31.74 -29.22 -4.62
CA PRO A 714 -30.33 -29.27 -4.24
C PRO A 714 -29.87 -28.08 -3.37
N ALA A 715 -30.46 -26.91 -3.58
CA ALA A 715 -30.15 -25.74 -2.77
C ALA A 715 -30.65 -25.85 -1.31
N GLU A 716 -31.84 -26.42 -1.10
CA GLU A 716 -32.39 -26.69 0.24
C GLU A 716 -31.59 -27.78 0.96
N ALA A 717 -31.24 -28.85 0.24
CA ALA A 717 -30.38 -29.90 0.74
C ALA A 717 -28.99 -29.34 1.14
N CYS A 718 -28.43 -28.45 0.32
CA CYS A 718 -27.19 -27.75 0.64
C CYS A 718 -27.30 -26.88 1.90
N ARG A 719 -28.38 -26.09 2.05
CA ARG A 719 -28.62 -25.30 3.27
C ARG A 719 -28.74 -26.18 4.51
N TYR A 720 -29.45 -27.30 4.39
CA TYR A 720 -29.60 -28.27 5.48
C TYR A 720 -28.23 -28.82 5.91
N LEU A 721 -27.44 -29.32 4.96
CA LEU A 721 -26.11 -29.88 5.25
C LEU A 721 -25.15 -28.86 5.83
N MET A 722 -25.13 -27.65 5.28
CA MET A 722 -24.30 -26.59 5.83
C MET A 722 -24.72 -26.17 7.24
N SER A 723 -26.01 -26.21 7.54
CA SER A 723 -26.51 -25.97 8.91
C SER A 723 -26.10 -27.08 9.87
N ARG A 724 -26.10 -28.35 9.41
CA ARG A 724 -25.59 -29.50 10.18
C ARG A 724 -24.08 -29.36 10.44
N LEU A 725 -23.30 -29.05 9.41
CA LEU A 725 -21.86 -28.80 9.51
C LEU A 725 -21.53 -27.66 10.49
N ALA A 726 -22.30 -26.57 10.47
CA ALA A 726 -22.11 -25.47 11.41
C ALA A 726 -22.43 -25.85 12.88
N ALA A 727 -23.38 -26.76 13.10
CA ALA A 727 -23.75 -27.22 14.43
C ALA A 727 -22.81 -28.30 14.98
N ASP A 728 -22.39 -29.25 14.13
CA ASP A 728 -21.81 -30.52 14.56
C ASP A 728 -20.34 -30.69 14.14
N TRP A 729 -19.66 -29.65 13.66
CA TRP A 729 -18.26 -29.74 13.21
C TRP A 729 -17.32 -30.36 14.25
N GLY A 730 -17.29 -29.81 15.47
CA GLY A 730 -16.41 -30.32 16.53
C GLY A 730 -16.67 -31.80 16.88
N PRO A 731 -17.93 -32.20 17.13
CA PRO A 731 -18.30 -33.62 17.27
C PRO A 731 -17.85 -34.50 16.10
N LEU A 732 -18.03 -34.08 14.85
CA LEU A 732 -17.60 -34.82 13.66
C LEU A 732 -16.08 -35.01 13.63
N VAL A 733 -15.31 -33.93 13.84
CA VAL A 733 -13.83 -34.00 13.86
C VAL A 733 -13.32 -34.92 14.96
N ARG A 734 -13.91 -34.87 16.17
CA ARG A 734 -13.51 -35.75 17.28
C ARG A 734 -13.80 -37.22 17.01
N GLN A 735 -14.93 -37.55 16.40
CA GLN A 735 -15.24 -38.93 16.03
C GLN A 735 -14.33 -39.44 14.92
N SER A 736 -13.91 -38.59 13.97
CA SER A 736 -12.95 -38.96 12.93
C SER A 736 -11.55 -39.21 13.50
N ARG A 737 -11.15 -38.53 14.60
CA ARG A 737 -9.87 -38.77 15.29
C ARG A 737 -9.78 -40.15 15.94
N THR A 738 -10.86 -40.62 16.56
CA THR A 738 -10.88 -41.93 17.21
C THR A 738 -10.75 -43.09 16.22
N ALA A 739 -10.99 -42.84 14.93
CA ALA A 739 -10.84 -43.81 13.85
C ALA A 739 -9.46 -43.74 13.14
N SER A 740 -8.60 -42.74 13.42
CA SER A 740 -7.33 -42.53 12.71
C SER A 740 -6.10 -42.86 13.56
N VAL A 741 -5.18 -43.65 13.00
CA VAL A 741 -3.86 -43.95 13.60
C VAL A 741 -2.92 -42.79 13.28
N GLY A 742 -2.97 -41.68 14.04
CA GLY A 742 -2.07 -40.53 13.80
C GLY A 742 -2.45 -39.15 14.35
N GLY A 743 -3.58 -38.99 15.05
CA GLY A 743 -3.85 -37.82 15.91
C GLY A 743 -4.54 -36.60 15.27
N VAL A 744 -4.51 -36.40 13.94
CA VAL A 744 -5.30 -35.37 13.23
C VAL A 744 -6.06 -36.00 12.06
N PRO A 745 -7.39 -35.85 11.94
CA PRO A 745 -8.15 -36.45 10.86
C PRO A 745 -8.01 -35.61 9.59
N THR A 746 -7.89 -36.27 8.44
CA THR A 746 -7.87 -35.58 7.15
C THR A 746 -9.27 -35.04 6.82
N ALA A 747 -9.36 -33.99 6.01
CA ALA A 747 -10.67 -33.47 5.58
C ALA A 747 -11.50 -34.55 4.87
N HIS A 748 -10.86 -35.38 4.06
CA HIS A 748 -11.53 -36.50 3.41
C HIS A 748 -12.22 -37.41 4.44
N GLN A 749 -11.56 -37.78 5.54
CA GLN A 749 -12.16 -38.61 6.60
C GLN A 749 -13.39 -37.97 7.25
N VAL A 750 -13.32 -36.67 7.55
CA VAL A 750 -14.44 -35.94 8.18
C VAL A 750 -15.64 -35.85 7.23
N PHE A 751 -15.42 -35.55 5.95
CA PHE A 751 -16.49 -35.46 4.96
C PHE A 751 -17.03 -36.83 4.52
N ALA A 752 -16.20 -37.88 4.54
CA ALA A 752 -16.64 -39.26 4.32
C ALA A 752 -17.54 -39.72 5.48
N GLN A 753 -17.14 -39.45 6.72
CA GLN A 753 -17.97 -39.74 7.88
C GLN A 753 -19.30 -38.97 7.87
N LEU A 754 -19.30 -37.70 7.46
CA LEU A 754 -20.54 -36.96 7.23
C LEU A 754 -21.43 -37.68 6.20
N HIS A 755 -20.84 -38.11 5.09
CA HIS A 755 -21.55 -38.82 4.02
C HIS A 755 -22.15 -40.15 4.50
N ASP A 756 -21.42 -40.90 5.32
CA ASP A 756 -21.87 -42.18 5.89
C ASP A 756 -22.98 -42.00 6.93
N VAL A 757 -22.89 -40.98 7.79
CA VAL A 757 -23.95 -40.62 8.75
C VAL A 757 -25.25 -40.28 8.03
N LEU A 758 -25.18 -39.69 6.82
CA LEU A 758 -26.36 -39.42 5.99
C LEU A 758 -26.94 -40.69 5.33
N GLY A 759 -26.20 -41.80 5.31
CA GLY A 759 -26.62 -43.09 4.77
C GLY A 759 -27.13 -44.10 5.81
N GLY A 760 -26.98 -43.83 7.11
CA GLY A 760 -27.42 -44.70 8.19
C GLY A 760 -28.74 -44.25 8.86
N ASP A 761 -29.65 -45.19 9.11
CA ASP A 761 -31.00 -45.01 9.69
C ASP A 761 -31.06 -44.60 11.18
N ARG A 762 -30.01 -44.01 11.76
CA ARG A 762 -29.98 -43.70 13.20
C ARG A 762 -30.18 -42.22 13.54
N PRO A 763 -31.23 -41.85 14.29
CA PRO A 763 -31.36 -40.52 14.87
C PRO A 763 -30.46 -40.41 16.11
N ALA A 764 -29.39 -39.62 16.04
CA ALA A 764 -28.59 -39.31 17.22
C ALA A 764 -29.28 -38.22 18.06
N ALA A 765 -29.69 -38.59 19.28
CA ALA A 765 -30.31 -37.71 20.27
C ALA A 765 -29.35 -36.57 20.69
N ARG A 766 -29.91 -35.36 20.85
CA ARG A 766 -29.23 -34.16 21.33
C ARG A 766 -29.18 -34.12 22.86
N ALA A 767 -28.03 -33.75 23.42
CA ALA A 767 -27.93 -33.14 24.75
C ALA A 767 -27.43 -31.68 24.62
N PRO A 768 -28.04 -30.69 25.29
CA PRO A 768 -27.60 -29.29 25.21
C PRO A 768 -26.48 -29.02 26.23
N GLY A 769 -25.24 -28.93 25.76
CA GLY A 769 -24.09 -28.51 26.57
C GLY A 769 -23.65 -27.09 26.23
N ARG A 770 -23.48 -26.23 27.25
CA ARG A 770 -22.90 -24.87 27.15
C ARG A 770 -21.56 -24.87 26.38
N PRO A 771 -21.23 -23.81 25.61
CA PRO A 771 -19.94 -23.71 24.93
C PRO A 771 -18.81 -23.48 25.94
N GLY A 772 -17.97 -24.50 26.12
CA GLY A 772 -16.71 -24.41 26.86
C GLY A 772 -15.63 -23.68 26.07
N ARG A 773 -14.73 -23.03 26.81
CA ARG A 773 -13.56 -22.26 26.35
C ARG A 773 -12.72 -23.09 25.36
N ALA A 774 -12.42 -22.52 24.18
CA ALA A 774 -11.78 -23.21 23.07
C ALA A 774 -10.31 -23.58 23.35
N VAL A 775 -10.04 -24.89 23.44
CA VAL A 775 -8.70 -25.49 23.30
C VAL A 775 -8.51 -25.90 21.82
N ALA A 776 -7.28 -25.87 21.32
CA ALA A 776 -6.86 -26.05 19.91
C ALA A 776 -7.18 -27.42 19.23
N ALA A 777 -8.33 -28.04 19.50
CA ALA A 777 -8.57 -29.47 19.24
C ALA A 777 -9.48 -29.83 18.03
N ASP A 778 -10.03 -28.87 17.28
CA ASP A 778 -11.02 -29.13 16.20
C ASP A 778 -10.52 -28.71 14.79
N GLU A 779 -9.21 -28.76 14.56
CA GLU A 779 -8.53 -28.38 13.31
C GLU A 779 -8.44 -29.54 12.30
N VAL A 780 -8.72 -29.24 11.03
CA VAL A 780 -8.61 -30.13 9.87
C VAL A 780 -7.81 -29.45 8.76
N LEU A 781 -6.75 -30.09 8.28
CA LEU A 781 -5.90 -29.54 7.21
C LEU A 781 -6.45 -29.86 5.81
N LEU A 782 -6.40 -28.87 4.93
CA LEU A 782 -6.82 -28.93 3.52
C LEU A 782 -5.74 -28.31 2.64
N SER A 783 -5.54 -28.86 1.44
CA SER A 783 -4.81 -28.15 0.40
C SER A 783 -5.56 -26.88 -0.02
N ARG A 784 -4.86 -25.89 -0.58
CA ARG A 784 -5.55 -24.72 -1.15
C ARG A 784 -6.54 -25.08 -2.26
N THR A 785 -6.23 -26.08 -3.05
CA THR A 785 -7.12 -26.54 -4.12
C THR A 785 -8.41 -27.12 -3.54
N ASP A 786 -8.31 -27.99 -2.53
CA ASP A 786 -9.48 -28.59 -1.88
C ASP A 786 -10.33 -27.56 -1.15
N ALA A 787 -9.69 -26.59 -0.50
CA ALA A 787 -10.39 -25.49 0.14
C ALA A 787 -11.16 -24.64 -0.90
N ARG A 788 -10.58 -24.31 -2.06
CA ARG A 788 -11.32 -23.60 -3.13
C ARG A 788 -12.50 -24.41 -3.66
N ALA A 789 -12.29 -25.69 -3.92
CA ALA A 789 -13.33 -26.59 -4.40
C ALA A 789 -14.47 -26.71 -3.39
N LEU A 790 -14.15 -26.86 -2.09
CA LEU A 790 -15.12 -26.95 -1.02
C LEU A 790 -15.91 -25.65 -0.87
N ALA A 791 -15.25 -24.49 -1.02
CA ALA A 791 -15.91 -23.19 -1.01
C ALA A 791 -16.94 -23.03 -2.12
N ARG A 792 -16.67 -23.58 -3.32
CA ARG A 792 -17.62 -23.62 -4.43
C ARG A 792 -18.76 -24.62 -4.19
N ALA A 793 -18.47 -25.77 -3.60
CA ALA A 793 -19.42 -26.86 -3.39
C ALA A 793 -20.64 -26.46 -2.54
N TYR A 794 -20.49 -25.52 -1.59
CA TYR A 794 -21.61 -25.03 -0.77
C TYR A 794 -22.27 -23.73 -1.26
N MET A 795 -21.84 -23.19 -2.40
CA MET A 795 -22.49 -22.01 -3.01
C MET A 795 -23.98 -22.21 -3.36
N PRO A 796 -24.47 -23.42 -3.72
CA PRO A 796 -25.89 -23.67 -3.94
C PRO A 796 -26.77 -23.29 -2.74
N ALA A 797 -26.23 -23.28 -1.52
CA ALA A 797 -26.97 -22.85 -0.33
C ALA A 797 -27.54 -21.43 -0.44
N ARG A 798 -26.95 -20.58 -1.30
CA ARG A 798 -27.40 -19.19 -1.55
C ARG A 798 -28.57 -19.07 -2.51
N LEU A 799 -28.92 -20.14 -3.22
CA LEU A 799 -29.98 -20.13 -4.22
C LEU A 799 -31.32 -20.42 -3.52
N CYS A 800 -32.11 -19.39 -3.27
CA CYS A 800 -33.35 -19.50 -2.49
C CYS A 800 -34.61 -19.64 -3.35
N PHE A 801 -34.42 -19.69 -4.68
CA PHE A 801 -35.50 -19.56 -5.65
C PHE A 801 -35.36 -20.61 -6.74
N THR A 802 -36.50 -21.05 -7.25
CA THR A 802 -36.64 -21.93 -8.40
C THR A 802 -36.44 -21.16 -9.70
N ASP A 803 -36.10 -21.86 -10.78
CA ASP A 803 -35.90 -21.24 -12.08
C ASP A 803 -37.20 -20.61 -12.63
N ALA A 804 -38.37 -21.12 -12.22
CA ALA A 804 -39.67 -20.53 -12.56
C ALA A 804 -39.88 -19.16 -11.88
N GLU A 805 -39.52 -19.06 -10.59
CA GLU A 805 -39.56 -17.79 -9.83
C GLU A 805 -38.58 -16.77 -10.43
N ILE A 806 -37.36 -17.19 -10.82
CA ILE A 806 -36.37 -16.32 -11.49
C ILE A 806 -36.92 -15.78 -12.83
N ARG A 807 -37.50 -16.64 -13.67
CA ARG A 807 -38.09 -16.21 -14.96
C ARG A 807 -39.25 -15.23 -14.79
N MET A 808 -40.06 -15.41 -13.74
CA MET A 808 -41.13 -14.46 -13.43
C MET A 808 -40.57 -13.14 -12.89
N ALA A 809 -39.55 -13.18 -12.03
CA ALA A 809 -38.87 -11.99 -11.54
C ALA A 809 -38.23 -11.16 -12.66
N GLN A 810 -37.67 -11.80 -13.69
CA GLN A 810 -37.19 -11.12 -14.90
C GLN A 810 -38.28 -10.34 -15.62
N ARG A 811 -39.53 -10.84 -15.62
CA ARG A 811 -40.68 -10.09 -16.17
C ARG A 811 -41.06 -8.92 -15.27
N LEU A 812 -41.12 -9.13 -13.95
CA LEU A 812 -41.42 -8.07 -12.98
C LEU A 812 -40.40 -6.93 -13.04
N ALA A 813 -39.11 -7.23 -13.21
CA ALA A 813 -38.04 -6.22 -13.30
C ALA A 813 -38.15 -5.29 -14.54
N ARG A 814 -38.93 -5.69 -15.54
CA ARG A 814 -39.20 -4.89 -16.75
C ARG A 814 -40.42 -3.99 -16.60
N ASP A 815 -41.26 -4.19 -15.57
CA ASP A 815 -42.44 -3.37 -15.32
C ASP A 815 -42.02 -1.96 -14.85
N PRO A 816 -42.49 -0.87 -15.52
CA PRO A 816 -42.15 0.50 -15.14
C PRO A 816 -42.49 0.87 -13.69
N ARG A 817 -43.59 0.34 -13.15
CA ARG A 817 -44.05 0.59 -11.77
C ARG A 817 -43.07 0.02 -10.76
N VAL A 818 -42.57 -1.19 -11.04
CA VAL A 818 -41.55 -1.87 -10.22
C VAL A 818 -40.22 -1.11 -10.27
N ARG A 819 -39.80 -0.66 -11.46
CA ARG A 819 -38.56 0.13 -11.63
C ARG A 819 -38.63 1.45 -10.87
N HIS A 820 -39.76 2.17 -10.98
CA HIS A 820 -40.01 3.38 -10.21
C HIS A 820 -39.89 3.12 -8.70
N ALA A 821 -40.61 2.12 -8.20
CA ALA A 821 -40.62 1.79 -6.78
C ALA A 821 -39.23 1.43 -6.24
N LEU A 822 -38.41 0.68 -7.00
CA LEU A 822 -37.04 0.31 -6.62
C LEU A 822 -36.11 1.54 -6.54
N LEU A 823 -36.14 2.41 -7.55
CA LEU A 823 -35.32 3.63 -7.60
C LEU A 823 -35.70 4.62 -6.49
N ALA A 824 -37.01 4.85 -6.30
CA ALA A 824 -37.52 5.74 -5.26
C ALA A 824 -37.18 5.21 -3.86
N THR A 825 -37.33 3.91 -3.63
CA THR A 825 -36.95 3.26 -2.36
C THR A 825 -35.47 3.46 -2.05
N HIS A 826 -34.59 3.28 -3.04
CA HIS A 826 -33.15 3.42 -2.82
C HIS A 826 -32.74 4.88 -2.57
N LEU A 827 -33.26 5.84 -3.33
CA LEU A 827 -32.99 7.26 -3.08
C LEU A 827 -33.46 7.68 -1.69
N HIS A 828 -34.65 7.25 -1.29
CA HIS A 828 -35.18 7.53 0.03
C HIS A 828 -34.29 6.94 1.15
N LEU A 829 -33.73 5.74 0.93
CA LEU A 829 -32.79 5.12 1.86
C LEU A 829 -31.51 5.96 2.00
N VAL A 830 -30.95 6.43 0.89
CA VAL A 830 -29.73 7.24 0.88
C VAL A 830 -29.95 8.56 1.59
N ASP A 831 -31.04 9.25 1.28
CA ASP A 831 -31.35 10.56 1.87
C ASP A 831 -31.60 10.42 3.39
N GLY A 832 -32.38 9.43 3.82
CA GLY A 832 -32.61 9.16 5.24
C GLY A 832 -31.36 8.71 6.01
N SER A 833 -30.44 7.98 5.35
CA SER A 833 -29.19 7.53 5.96
C SER A 833 -28.12 8.62 6.01
N SER A 834 -28.20 9.65 5.15
CA SER A 834 -27.17 10.69 5.02
C SER A 834 -27.06 11.56 6.27
N GLY A 835 -28.19 11.99 6.85
CA GLY A 835 -28.18 12.75 8.10
C GLY A 835 -27.54 11.98 9.25
N ARG A 836 -27.91 10.71 9.38
CA ARG A 836 -27.44 9.85 10.47
C ARG A 836 -25.99 9.37 10.30
N ALA A 837 -25.55 9.17 9.06
CA ALA A 837 -24.15 8.94 8.72
C ALA A 837 -23.28 10.19 9.01
N GLY A 838 -23.82 11.39 8.81
CA GLY A 838 -23.20 12.66 9.19
C GLY A 838 -22.93 12.76 10.68
N GLU A 839 -23.90 12.41 11.51
CA GLU A 839 -23.78 12.39 12.97
C GLU A 839 -22.70 11.39 13.44
N LEU A 840 -22.70 10.17 12.89
CA LEU A 840 -21.70 9.16 13.23
C LEU A 840 -20.30 9.54 12.78
N PHE A 841 -20.16 10.16 11.60
CA PHE A 841 -18.90 10.71 11.14
C PHE A 841 -18.40 11.82 12.07
N ALA A 842 -19.29 12.72 12.51
CA ALA A 842 -18.95 13.78 13.46
C ALA A 842 -18.58 13.22 14.85
N GLU A 843 -19.27 12.17 15.31
CA GLU A 843 -19.01 11.49 16.59
C GLU A 843 -17.66 10.77 16.57
N TRP A 844 -17.29 10.12 15.45
CA TRP A 844 -16.16 9.19 15.40
C TRP A 844 -14.90 9.77 14.72
N GLY A 845 -15.06 10.86 13.95
CA GLY A 845 -13.97 11.58 13.29
C GLY A 845 -13.30 10.82 12.13
N ASP A 846 -13.89 9.71 11.65
CA ASP A 846 -13.31 8.87 10.60
C ASP A 846 -14.38 8.35 9.63
N ALA A 847 -14.28 8.71 8.35
CA ALA A 847 -15.22 8.33 7.29
C ALA A 847 -15.26 6.81 7.05
N ARG A 848 -14.24 6.07 7.51
CA ARG A 848 -14.19 4.61 7.41
C ARG A 848 -15.23 3.90 8.27
N VAL A 849 -15.84 4.59 9.22
CA VAL A 849 -17.04 4.08 9.92
C VAL A 849 -18.18 3.76 8.93
N LEU A 850 -18.17 4.39 7.75
CA LEU A 850 -19.17 4.20 6.71
C LEU A 850 -18.87 3.04 5.75
N LEU A 851 -17.68 2.40 5.83
CA LEU A 851 -17.31 1.26 4.98
C LEU A 851 -18.33 0.11 5.01
N PRO A 852 -18.89 -0.32 6.16
CA PRO A 852 -19.89 -1.38 6.18
C PRO A 852 -21.14 -1.10 5.33
N PHE A 853 -21.39 0.15 4.94
CA PHE A 853 -22.59 0.60 4.24
C PHE A 853 -22.39 0.81 2.74
N THR A 854 -21.21 0.44 2.22
CA THR A 854 -20.88 0.62 0.80
C THR A 854 -21.82 -0.14 -0.14
N GLU A 855 -22.60 -1.11 0.35
CA GLU A 855 -23.66 -1.74 -0.45
C GLU A 855 -24.80 -0.80 -0.81
N ALA A 856 -25.10 0.18 0.06
CA ALA A 856 -26.23 1.09 -0.09
C ALA A 856 -25.81 2.45 -0.68
N PHE A 857 -24.62 2.95 -0.34
CA PHE A 857 -24.16 4.26 -0.78
C PHE A 857 -22.64 4.37 -0.90
N VAL A 858 -22.19 5.40 -1.58
CA VAL A 858 -20.79 5.77 -1.77
C VAL A 858 -20.58 7.17 -1.22
N TRP A 859 -19.49 7.37 -0.49
CA TRP A 859 -19.12 8.67 0.06
C TRP A 859 -18.51 9.59 -1.02
N ARG A 860 -18.97 10.85 -1.09
CA ARG A 860 -18.58 11.85 -2.09
C ARG A 860 -17.88 13.05 -1.42
N GLY A 861 -16.60 12.91 -1.11
CA GLY A 861 -15.68 14.05 -0.95
C GLY A 861 -15.17 14.36 0.48
N PRO A 862 -14.09 15.15 0.60
CA PRO A 862 -13.31 15.30 1.84
C PRO A 862 -13.89 16.26 2.89
N THR A 863 -14.92 17.05 2.55
CA THR A 863 -15.51 18.06 3.45
C THR A 863 -17.02 17.85 3.56
N GLY A 864 -17.45 17.08 4.57
CA GLY A 864 -18.86 16.74 4.84
C GLY A 864 -19.25 15.32 4.39
N VAL A 865 -20.36 14.81 4.95
CA VAL A 865 -20.94 13.50 4.56
C VAL A 865 -21.99 13.72 3.48
N ASP A 866 -21.56 13.79 2.22
CA ASP A 866 -22.45 13.67 1.05
C ASP A 866 -22.44 12.21 0.58
N LEU A 867 -23.58 11.51 0.74
CA LEU A 867 -23.74 10.13 0.29
C LEU A 867 -24.43 10.10 -1.08
N ALA A 868 -23.81 9.42 -2.02
CA ALA A 868 -24.40 9.09 -3.31
C ALA A 868 -24.91 7.63 -3.31
N PRO A 869 -26.01 7.32 -4.03
CA PRO A 869 -26.50 5.95 -4.16
C PRO A 869 -25.44 5.02 -4.78
N ASN A 870 -25.27 3.82 -4.21
CA ASN A 870 -24.50 2.75 -4.86
C ASN A 870 -25.44 1.87 -5.70
N PRO A 871 -25.34 1.86 -7.05
CA PRO A 871 -26.23 1.08 -7.92
C PRO A 871 -26.20 -0.42 -7.64
N LYS A 872 -25.19 -0.92 -6.92
CA LYS A 872 -25.14 -2.28 -6.41
C LYS A 872 -26.38 -2.70 -5.61
N LEU A 873 -26.98 -1.79 -4.84
CA LEU A 873 -28.16 -2.12 -4.05
C LEU A 873 -29.33 -2.52 -4.93
N LEU A 874 -29.49 -1.89 -6.10
CA LEU A 874 -30.52 -2.25 -7.07
C LEU A 874 -30.34 -3.69 -7.54
N THR A 875 -29.10 -4.08 -7.87
CA THR A 875 -28.78 -5.47 -8.24
C THR A 875 -29.09 -6.43 -7.09
N VAL A 876 -28.85 -6.05 -5.83
CA VAL A 876 -29.20 -6.86 -4.65
C VAL A 876 -30.72 -6.99 -4.51
N MET A 877 -31.48 -5.90 -4.67
CA MET A 877 -32.95 -5.92 -4.60
C MET A 877 -33.54 -6.75 -5.73
N CYS A 878 -33.10 -6.55 -6.97
CA CYS A 878 -33.56 -7.30 -8.13
C CYS A 878 -33.27 -8.79 -8.00
N ASN A 879 -32.06 -9.18 -7.57
CA ASN A 879 -31.68 -10.58 -7.54
C ASN A 879 -32.14 -11.35 -6.29
N ASN A 880 -32.60 -10.68 -5.23
CA ASN A 880 -32.97 -11.34 -3.97
C ASN A 880 -34.38 -11.03 -3.47
N LEU A 881 -34.96 -9.85 -3.79
CA LEU A 881 -36.32 -9.50 -3.39
C LEU A 881 -37.34 -9.84 -4.49
N LEU A 882 -37.07 -9.47 -5.75
CA LEU A 882 -38.04 -9.72 -6.84
C LEU A 882 -38.39 -11.20 -7.06
N PRO A 883 -37.45 -12.17 -6.93
CA PRO A 883 -37.81 -13.59 -6.99
C PRO A 883 -38.73 -14.03 -5.84
N ALA A 884 -38.60 -13.44 -4.65
CA ALA A 884 -39.51 -13.70 -3.54
C ALA A 884 -40.90 -13.10 -3.78
N VAL A 885 -40.96 -11.88 -4.35
CA VAL A 885 -42.21 -11.28 -4.81
C VAL A 885 -42.86 -12.13 -5.89
N ALA A 886 -42.10 -12.59 -6.88
CA ALA A 886 -42.58 -13.47 -7.93
C ALA A 886 -43.16 -14.78 -7.37
N ALA A 887 -42.52 -15.35 -6.34
CA ALA A 887 -43.04 -16.53 -5.66
C ALA A 887 -44.40 -16.28 -5.00
N GLU A 888 -44.59 -15.14 -4.35
CA GLU A 888 -45.87 -14.77 -3.72
C GLU A 888 -46.96 -14.49 -4.76
N VAL A 889 -46.63 -13.82 -5.87
CA VAL A 889 -47.56 -13.61 -6.99
C VAL A 889 -47.98 -14.96 -7.59
N ALA A 890 -47.03 -15.87 -7.84
CA ALA A 890 -47.32 -17.21 -8.35
C ALA A 890 -48.16 -18.04 -7.36
N GLY A 891 -47.87 -17.94 -6.06
CA GLY A 891 -48.63 -18.63 -5.00
C GLY A 891 -50.09 -18.15 -4.88
N ARG A 892 -50.37 -16.91 -5.31
CA ARG A 892 -51.73 -16.35 -5.41
C ARG A 892 -52.43 -16.68 -6.73
N GLY A 893 -51.80 -17.46 -7.63
CA GLY A 893 -52.32 -17.81 -8.95
C GLY A 893 -52.04 -16.78 -10.06
N GLY A 894 -51.28 -15.73 -9.75
CA GLY A 894 -50.89 -14.70 -10.73
C GLY A 894 -49.89 -15.22 -11.77
N ARG A 895 -49.90 -14.62 -12.96
CA ARG A 895 -49.08 -15.03 -14.11
C ARG A 895 -48.02 -14.00 -14.50
N GLY A 896 -48.14 -12.75 -14.05
CA GLY A 896 -47.19 -11.70 -14.40
C GLY A 896 -47.38 -10.39 -13.63
N ALA A 897 -46.82 -9.30 -14.19
CA ALA A 897 -46.81 -8.00 -13.53
C ALA A 897 -48.19 -7.35 -13.39
N GLY A 898 -49.18 -7.75 -14.20
CA GLY A 898 -50.56 -7.29 -14.07
C GLY A 898 -51.25 -7.72 -12.77
N ASP A 899 -50.76 -8.79 -12.13
CA ASP A 899 -51.29 -9.34 -10.87
C ASP A 899 -50.50 -8.85 -9.64
N LEU A 900 -49.58 -7.89 -9.83
CA LEU A 900 -48.75 -7.36 -8.76
C LEU A 900 -49.45 -6.20 -8.05
N ASP A 901 -49.60 -6.31 -6.73
CA ASP A 901 -50.13 -5.28 -5.85
C ASP A 901 -49.14 -4.94 -4.70
N ALA A 902 -49.46 -3.90 -3.94
CA ALA A 902 -48.67 -3.47 -2.79
C ALA A 902 -48.54 -4.59 -1.71
N ASP A 903 -49.57 -5.42 -1.54
CA ASP A 903 -49.56 -6.49 -0.55
C ASP A 903 -48.69 -7.69 -0.99
N ALA A 904 -48.56 -7.94 -2.30
CA ALA A 904 -47.67 -8.92 -2.89
C ALA A 904 -46.21 -8.47 -2.75
N LEU A 905 -45.92 -7.18 -2.96
CA LEU A 905 -44.59 -6.61 -2.68
C LEU A 905 -44.22 -6.75 -1.20
N ARG A 906 -45.15 -6.42 -0.29
CA ARG A 906 -44.94 -6.56 1.16
C ARG A 906 -44.70 -8.01 1.55
N ALA A 907 -45.56 -8.93 1.10
CA ALA A 907 -45.43 -10.36 1.35
C ALA A 907 -44.12 -10.93 0.78
N GLY A 908 -43.69 -10.45 -0.40
CA GLY A 908 -42.44 -10.86 -1.03
C GLY A 908 -41.20 -10.44 -0.25
N VAL A 909 -41.17 -9.24 0.33
CA VAL A 909 -40.08 -8.81 1.23
C VAL A 909 -40.03 -9.71 2.48
N ASP A 910 -41.17 -10.00 3.10
CA ASP A 910 -41.22 -10.92 4.25
C ASP A 910 -40.80 -12.34 3.86
N ALA A 911 -41.17 -12.80 2.67
CA ALA A 911 -40.79 -14.11 2.13
C ALA A 911 -39.28 -14.21 1.88
N ALA A 912 -38.64 -13.15 1.37
CA ALA A 912 -37.20 -13.09 1.18
C ALA A 912 -36.46 -13.30 2.52
N VAL A 913 -36.92 -12.66 3.59
CA VAL A 913 -36.36 -12.84 4.95
C VAL A 913 -36.58 -14.27 5.44
N ARG A 914 -37.81 -14.81 5.35
CA ARG A 914 -38.15 -16.19 5.78
C ARG A 914 -37.29 -17.23 5.06
N ARG A 915 -37.05 -17.06 3.76
CA ARG A 915 -36.22 -17.96 2.94
C ARG A 915 -34.72 -17.79 3.18
N GLY A 916 -34.31 -16.80 3.98
CA GLY A 916 -32.92 -16.61 4.38
C GLY A 916 -32.02 -16.10 3.26
N VAL A 917 -32.55 -15.31 2.31
CA VAL A 917 -31.79 -14.79 1.14
C VAL A 917 -30.56 -13.96 1.54
N PHE A 918 -30.61 -13.37 2.73
CA PHE A 918 -29.54 -12.58 3.31
C PHE A 918 -28.63 -13.39 4.25
N SER A 919 -28.77 -14.72 4.27
CA SER A 919 -27.97 -15.62 5.10
C SER A 919 -27.11 -16.56 4.27
N VAL A 920 -25.88 -16.78 4.72
CA VAL A 920 -24.91 -17.65 4.09
C VAL A 920 -24.16 -18.45 5.16
N THR A 921 -23.89 -19.72 4.92
CA THR A 921 -22.97 -20.49 5.76
C THR A 921 -21.64 -20.60 5.06
N VAL A 922 -20.55 -20.30 5.77
CA VAL A 922 -19.17 -20.34 5.26
C VAL A 922 -18.30 -21.17 6.20
N GLY A 923 -17.27 -21.82 5.67
CA GLY A 923 -16.26 -22.42 6.54
C GLY A 923 -15.29 -21.38 7.11
N LEU A 924 -14.60 -21.74 8.19
CA LEU A 924 -13.69 -20.90 8.96
C LEU A 924 -12.27 -21.43 8.80
N PHE A 925 -11.47 -20.75 8.01
CA PHE A 925 -10.12 -21.20 7.66
C PHE A 925 -9.09 -20.48 8.53
N ARG A 926 -7.90 -21.04 8.69
CA ARG A 926 -6.74 -20.37 9.25
C ARG A 926 -5.55 -20.66 8.37
N ARG A 927 -4.66 -19.67 8.26
CA ARG A 927 -3.35 -19.91 7.67
C ARG A 927 -2.56 -20.84 8.57
N THR A 928 -1.85 -21.76 7.95
CA THR A 928 -0.88 -22.61 8.64
C THR A 928 0.53 -22.12 8.32
N ALA A 929 1.53 -22.63 9.04
CA ALA A 929 2.94 -22.35 8.73
C ALA A 929 3.35 -22.93 7.35
N HIS A 930 2.60 -23.92 6.83
CA HIS A 930 2.85 -24.50 5.52
C HIS A 930 2.06 -23.74 4.44
N PRO A 931 2.72 -23.16 3.42
CA PRO A 931 2.08 -22.25 2.47
C PRO A 931 0.93 -22.88 1.69
N ASP A 932 1.01 -24.19 1.38
CA ASP A 932 0.00 -24.92 0.60
C ASP A 932 -1.17 -25.47 1.42
N LEU A 933 -1.10 -25.38 2.75
CA LEU A 933 -2.12 -25.92 3.64
C LEU A 933 -2.88 -24.82 4.35
N VAL A 934 -4.19 -25.04 4.46
CA VAL A 934 -5.09 -24.24 5.27
C VAL A 934 -5.82 -25.11 6.27
N SER A 935 -6.13 -24.49 7.39
CA SER A 935 -6.77 -25.13 8.54
C SER A 935 -8.25 -24.80 8.54
N LEU A 936 -9.11 -25.77 8.30
CA LEU A 936 -10.55 -25.64 8.49
C LEU A 936 -10.88 -25.92 9.96
N THR A 937 -11.40 -24.91 10.65
CA THR A 937 -11.71 -24.92 12.08
C THR A 937 -13.20 -25.00 12.39
N GLY A 938 -14.06 -24.90 11.36
CA GLY A 938 -15.50 -25.10 11.48
C GLY A 938 -16.31 -24.36 10.44
N PHE A 939 -17.63 -24.32 10.64
CA PHE A 939 -18.56 -23.62 9.76
C PHE A 939 -19.40 -22.62 10.55
N SER A 940 -19.71 -21.48 9.94
CA SER A 940 -20.45 -20.38 10.58
C SER A 940 -21.53 -19.86 9.65
N ARG A 941 -22.78 -19.85 10.15
CA ARG A 941 -23.89 -19.15 9.50
C ARG A 941 -23.77 -17.66 9.77
N ARG A 942 -23.71 -16.86 8.72
CA ARG A 942 -23.63 -15.40 8.71
C ARG A 942 -24.90 -14.84 8.08
N VAL A 943 -25.49 -13.86 8.74
CA VAL A 943 -26.61 -13.08 8.18
C VAL A 943 -26.08 -11.70 7.89
N CYS A 944 -26.37 -11.14 6.71
CA CYS A 944 -26.04 -9.76 6.39
C CYS A 944 -26.48 -8.86 7.56
N PRO A 945 -25.57 -8.08 8.17
CA PRO A 945 -25.90 -7.25 9.32
C PRO A 945 -27.04 -6.25 9.04
N ALA A 946 -27.15 -5.79 7.79
CA ALA A 946 -28.21 -4.90 7.33
C ALA A 946 -29.56 -5.58 7.06
N ALA A 947 -29.63 -6.92 7.03
CA ALA A 947 -30.82 -7.66 6.56
C ALA A 947 -32.12 -7.24 7.26
N GLY A 948 -32.09 -7.10 8.60
CA GLY A 948 -33.27 -6.72 9.39
C GLY A 948 -33.76 -5.31 9.06
N SER A 949 -32.90 -4.31 9.28
CA SER A 949 -33.23 -2.90 9.05
C SER A 949 -33.57 -2.62 7.58
N PHE A 950 -32.82 -3.21 6.64
CA PHE A 950 -33.06 -3.07 5.20
C PHE A 950 -34.40 -3.70 4.79
N SER A 951 -34.72 -4.90 5.27
CA SER A 951 -35.99 -5.54 4.93
C SER A 951 -37.17 -4.80 5.54
N ALA A 952 -37.05 -4.28 6.76
CA ALA A 952 -38.07 -3.42 7.37
C ALA A 952 -38.29 -2.14 6.57
N PHE A 953 -37.21 -1.52 6.10
CA PHE A 953 -37.26 -0.36 5.23
C PHE A 953 -37.95 -0.66 3.89
N CYS A 954 -37.53 -1.72 3.18
CA CYS A 954 -38.16 -2.13 1.93
C CYS A 954 -39.63 -2.51 2.10
N ARG A 955 -39.97 -3.23 3.19
CA ARG A 955 -41.36 -3.62 3.50
C ARG A 955 -42.28 -2.41 3.66
N ARG A 956 -41.76 -1.29 4.19
CA ARG A 956 -42.51 -0.04 4.38
C ARG A 956 -42.62 0.76 3.08
N TRP A 957 -41.50 0.99 2.40
CA TRP A 957 -41.42 1.99 1.34
C TRP A 957 -41.62 1.44 -0.07
N LEU A 958 -41.19 0.21 -0.36
CA LEU A 958 -41.32 -0.37 -1.69
C LEU A 958 -42.79 -0.51 -2.13
N PRO A 959 -43.72 -1.03 -1.30
CA PRO A 959 -45.14 -1.07 -1.66
C PRO A 959 -45.78 0.31 -1.80
N ARG A 960 -45.33 1.29 -1.00
CA ARG A 960 -45.87 2.66 -1.03
C ARG A 960 -45.52 3.34 -2.36
N PHE A 961 -44.24 3.35 -2.73
CA PHE A 961 -43.82 3.96 -4.01
C PHE A 961 -44.36 3.22 -5.24
N PHE A 962 -44.76 1.96 -5.08
CA PHE A 962 -45.51 1.24 -6.10
C PHE A 962 -46.95 1.75 -6.22
N ALA A 963 -47.68 1.89 -5.09
CA ALA A 963 -49.06 2.39 -5.08
C ALA A 963 -49.17 3.87 -5.50
N ASP A 964 -48.17 4.69 -5.15
CA ASP A 964 -48.12 6.11 -5.51
C ASP A 964 -48.04 6.31 -7.05
N TRP A 965 -47.44 5.36 -7.78
CA TRP A 965 -47.46 5.37 -9.25
C TRP A 965 -48.90 5.24 -9.78
N ASP A 966 -49.66 4.28 -9.27
CA ASP A 966 -51.02 4.01 -9.74
C ASP A 966 -51.97 5.17 -9.41
N ALA A 967 -51.78 5.84 -8.26
CA ALA A 967 -52.52 7.03 -7.88
C ALA A 967 -52.17 8.27 -8.74
N GLY A 968 -50.90 8.44 -9.12
CA GLY A 968 -50.46 9.50 -10.03
C GLY A 968 -50.99 9.34 -11.45
N ALA A 969 -51.03 8.11 -11.96
CA ALA A 969 -51.60 7.80 -13.28
C ALA A 969 -53.13 7.90 -13.33
N ALA A 970 -53.83 7.65 -12.22
CA ALA A 970 -55.27 7.85 -12.11
C ALA A 970 -55.68 9.34 -12.05
N GLY A 971 -54.78 10.22 -11.58
CA GLY A 971 -54.99 11.67 -11.54
C GLY A 971 -55.04 12.34 -12.93
N GLU A 972 -54.30 11.80 -13.91
CA GLU A 972 -54.30 12.30 -15.29
C GLU A 972 -55.52 11.82 -16.11
N LEU A 973 -56.25 10.79 -15.65
CA LEU A 973 -57.44 10.26 -16.32
C LEU A 973 -58.78 10.86 -15.81
N SER A 974 -58.78 11.79 -14.85
CA SER A 974 -60.01 12.42 -14.33
C SER A 974 -60.22 13.90 -14.70
N CYS A 975 -59.31 14.52 -15.46
CA CYS A 975 -59.42 15.93 -15.89
C CYS A 975 -59.83 16.12 -17.37
N GLY A 976 -60.43 15.12 -17.99
CA GLY A 976 -60.78 15.17 -19.42
C GLY A 976 -62.10 14.51 -19.79
N ALA A 977 -63.22 15.00 -19.26
CA ALA A 977 -64.53 15.07 -19.95
C ALA A 977 -65.66 15.45 -18.96
N ALA A 978 -66.14 16.71 -19.05
CA ALA A 978 -67.56 17.07 -19.13
C ALA A 978 -67.77 18.57 -18.83
N THR A 979 -67.69 19.40 -19.87
CA THR A 979 -68.52 20.60 -20.01
C THR A 979 -69.49 20.36 -21.17
N ALA A 980 -70.77 20.13 -20.88
CA ALA A 980 -71.94 20.52 -21.68
C ALA A 980 -73.24 19.97 -21.05
N ALA A 981 -74.18 20.90 -20.80
CA ALA A 981 -75.54 20.79 -20.25
C ALA A 981 -75.66 21.01 -18.73
#